data_AF-A0A2E0UPS7-F1
#
_entry.id   AF-A0A2E0UPS7-F1
#
_cell.length_a   1.000
_cell.length_b   1.000
_cell.length_c   1.000
_cell.angle_alpha   90.00
_cell.angle_beta   90.00
_cell.angle_gamma   90.00
#
_symmetry.space_group_name_H-M   'P 1'
#
loop_
_entity.id
_entity.type
_entity.pdbx_description
1 polymer ?
#
loop_
_entity_poly.entity_id
_entity_poly.type
_entity_poly.pdbx_seq_one_letter_code
_entity_poly.pdbx_strand_id
1 'polypeptide(L)'
;MTTSKKSPSTPGTLRVVFDSSYREDLSDREVYLLVGDSTKEKISSLVPDPNLSLPGPSDKLNQEGFQLTVYHFNDLHGHLVRFTPAGEEPVISRMASQIREKQKSVASDPNRAVLTLTAGDDCIGSIFDELLGSTARDYEVHASYQTYSELGVDAACLGNHDFDLGSDLLVRSIKKNAKFPILAANLSGCTELEELCHPAAIIVVKGIRVGVIGLVTQAELKISNPLCEVTNPITAVNNLLPALRPHCDVIIILSHIGYQLSNATIPMKTAGDVELAERLPKGYVHLIVGGHSHHELNRQGLNAKNIVNGIPIVQAGSLGRFLGQVDIQVSNKNTAVTNVRLISTETLPVDQHFETKQIQPLLTQARNLFSRPIGIALDNPEYHTDYIRNYYGNRELSLANFITDGIVYRLKTLNQPVDIGMIDSSSLRRGLSLGNIITMGDWFNIMPFADTIRIYRLTGKQIYDLLQDNASRIDRPNEPHTERGFLHFSSHIRYSIALGLSRSDASVFHITLNGVPIEEQFEKEFLIAGTNFIREYADSWENTENYRNNCPLVDLNRYQRSDTDIFLRTEMVTYIQEKGGITYETGAVCDGRLKIVDQKPLMVTAMTGNEFISHVGSQKHAMAGAVIALSAAQAAALGKACVLISCDVQSISENQIHHLKDQLNGLIRQLKHYADQDANAIAEFVTLRESGQELKGKEFLCHLPYQVASLSIQTSKILEEFRPTVYERVRDDLEMSISLLNGTARTALLLLDSNLRIWPEEELLDQFEPLLNNLEKDIQDQNVLTRIRPRE
;
A
#
# COMPACT_ATOMS: atom_id res chain seq x y z
N MET A 1 -4.88 -7.05 -52.84
CA MET A 1 -5.42 -8.42 -53.02
C MET A 1 -6.82 -8.44 -52.44
N THR A 2 -7.78 -8.97 -53.20
CA THR A 2 -9.21 -8.94 -52.92
C THR A 2 -9.55 -9.60 -51.58
N THR A 3 -10.00 -8.79 -50.62
CA THR A 3 -10.55 -9.24 -49.34
C THR A 3 -11.87 -9.97 -49.60
N SER A 4 -11.80 -11.29 -49.68
CA SER A 4 -12.99 -12.14 -49.50
C SER A 4 -13.59 -11.81 -48.14
N LYS A 5 -14.79 -11.22 -48.13
CA LYS A 5 -15.63 -11.12 -46.92
C LYS A 5 -15.95 -12.56 -46.52
N LYS A 6 -15.16 -13.10 -45.58
CA LYS A 6 -15.33 -14.45 -45.06
C LYS A 6 -16.64 -14.53 -44.27
N SER A 7 -17.39 -15.60 -44.49
CA SER A 7 -18.72 -15.86 -43.93
C SER A 7 -18.72 -15.85 -42.41
N PRO A 8 -19.76 -15.30 -41.74
CA PRO A 8 -19.88 -15.36 -40.28
C PRO A 8 -19.87 -16.82 -39.81
N SER A 9 -19.21 -17.09 -38.67
CA SER A 9 -19.22 -18.41 -38.03
C SER A 9 -20.66 -18.86 -37.78
N THR A 10 -20.99 -20.09 -38.15
CA THR A 10 -22.31 -20.67 -37.83
C THR A 10 -22.39 -20.84 -36.31
N PRO A 11 -23.50 -20.45 -35.64
CA PRO A 11 -23.68 -20.69 -34.22
C PRO A 11 -23.33 -22.13 -33.82
N GLY A 12 -22.62 -22.30 -32.71
CA GLY A 12 -22.14 -23.60 -32.23
C GLY A 12 -20.98 -24.22 -33.03
N THR A 13 -20.28 -23.47 -33.89
CA THR A 13 -19.08 -23.92 -34.63
C THR A 13 -17.95 -22.90 -34.54
N LEU A 14 -16.70 -23.38 -34.55
CA LEU A 14 -15.51 -22.52 -34.70
C LEU A 14 -14.81 -22.85 -36.01
N ARG A 15 -14.46 -21.81 -36.75
CA ARG A 15 -13.65 -21.95 -37.96
C ARG A 15 -12.22 -22.26 -37.57
N VAL A 16 -11.53 -23.13 -38.31
CA VAL A 16 -10.10 -23.38 -38.12
C VAL A 16 -9.35 -22.79 -39.30
N VAL A 17 -8.35 -21.95 -39.03
CA VAL A 17 -7.50 -21.33 -40.04
C VAL A 17 -6.05 -21.71 -39.82
N PHE A 18 -5.27 -21.78 -40.89
CA PHE A 18 -3.83 -21.94 -40.80
C PHE A 18 -3.19 -20.57 -40.57
N ASP A 19 -2.31 -20.46 -39.57
CA ASP A 19 -1.56 -19.24 -39.33
C ASP A 19 -0.33 -19.19 -40.26
N SER A 20 -0.51 -18.60 -41.44
CA SER A 20 0.60 -18.38 -42.38
C SER A 20 1.52 -17.23 -41.97
N SER A 21 1.16 -16.46 -40.94
CA SER A 21 2.01 -15.38 -40.40
C SER A 21 2.97 -15.88 -39.33
N TYR A 22 2.73 -17.09 -38.84
CA TYR A 22 3.62 -17.80 -37.93
C TYR A 22 4.97 -18.08 -38.60
N ARG A 23 6.06 -17.87 -37.87
CA ARG A 23 7.38 -17.59 -38.45
C ARG A 23 7.91 -18.69 -39.38
N GLU A 24 8.41 -18.28 -40.54
CA GLU A 24 9.02 -19.17 -41.56
C GLU A 24 10.28 -19.91 -41.06
N ASP A 25 10.96 -19.43 -40.01
CA ASP A 25 12.19 -20.02 -39.49
C ASP A 25 11.96 -21.19 -38.51
N LEU A 26 10.71 -21.40 -38.05
CA LEU A 26 10.30 -22.55 -37.23
C LEU A 26 9.62 -23.61 -38.12
N SER A 27 10.37 -24.13 -39.09
CA SER A 27 9.85 -25.03 -40.14
C SER A 27 9.31 -26.37 -39.65
N ASP A 28 9.45 -26.71 -38.36
CA ASP A 28 8.91 -27.93 -37.74
C ASP A 28 7.57 -27.74 -37.02
N ARG A 29 6.95 -26.56 -37.15
CA ARG A 29 5.69 -26.18 -36.51
C ARG A 29 4.61 -25.81 -37.50
N GLU A 30 3.41 -26.30 -37.24
CA GLU A 30 2.19 -25.87 -37.91
C GLU A 30 1.21 -25.34 -36.85
N VAL A 31 0.67 -24.15 -37.07
CA VAL A 31 -0.24 -23.51 -36.10
C VAL A 31 -1.61 -23.32 -36.75
N TYR A 32 -2.62 -23.85 -36.07
CA TYR A 32 -4.01 -23.77 -36.49
C TYR A 32 -4.80 -22.97 -35.46
N LEU A 33 -5.43 -21.88 -35.87
CA LEU A 33 -6.15 -20.96 -35.00
C LEU A 33 -7.64 -21.23 -35.08
N LEU A 34 -8.29 -21.28 -33.92
CA LEU A 34 -9.75 -21.34 -33.85
C LEU A 34 -10.28 -19.91 -33.87
N VAL A 35 -11.20 -19.63 -34.79
CA VAL A 35 -11.78 -18.31 -35.02
C VAL A 35 -13.29 -18.39 -34.81
N GLY A 36 -13.81 -17.50 -33.97
CA GLY A 36 -15.23 -17.39 -33.63
C GLY A 36 -15.45 -17.23 -32.13
N ASP A 37 -16.72 -17.26 -31.73
CA ASP A 37 -17.16 -17.00 -30.36
C ASP A 37 -17.41 -18.32 -29.61
N SER A 38 -16.58 -18.61 -28.60
CA SER A 38 -16.74 -19.77 -27.69
C SER A 38 -17.53 -19.47 -26.42
N THR A 39 -18.07 -18.26 -26.26
CA THR A 39 -18.65 -17.80 -24.99
C THR A 39 -20.14 -18.11 -24.85
N LYS A 40 -20.90 -18.05 -25.95
CA LYS A 40 -22.38 -18.10 -25.92
C LYS A 40 -22.98 -19.48 -25.78
N GLU A 41 -22.41 -20.47 -26.48
CA GLU A 41 -22.96 -21.81 -26.53
C GLU A 41 -21.86 -22.85 -26.72
N LYS A 42 -22.22 -24.12 -26.49
CA LYS A 42 -21.31 -25.24 -26.63
C LYS A 42 -20.89 -25.41 -28.09
N ILE A 43 -19.60 -25.53 -28.33
CA ILE A 43 -19.06 -25.79 -29.66
C ILE A 43 -19.29 -27.25 -30.00
N SER A 44 -20.00 -27.48 -31.10
CA SER A 44 -20.37 -28.81 -31.58
C SER A 44 -19.34 -29.39 -32.54
N SER A 45 -18.65 -28.54 -33.30
CA SER A 45 -17.64 -28.95 -34.27
C SER A 45 -16.63 -27.83 -34.59
N LEU A 46 -15.44 -28.25 -35.01
CA LEU A 46 -14.42 -27.40 -35.61
C LEU A 46 -14.50 -27.54 -37.14
N VAL A 47 -14.55 -26.42 -37.85
CA VAL A 47 -14.75 -26.38 -39.31
C VAL A 47 -13.51 -25.77 -39.98
N PRO A 48 -12.60 -26.59 -40.54
CA PRO A 48 -11.44 -26.07 -41.27
C PRO A 48 -11.82 -25.21 -42.48
N ASP A 49 -11.03 -24.17 -42.73
CA ASP A 49 -11.11 -23.39 -43.97
C ASP A 49 -10.99 -24.30 -45.22
N PRO A 50 -11.56 -23.92 -46.37
CA PRO A 50 -11.46 -24.72 -47.58
C PRO A 50 -10.00 -25.06 -47.94
N ASN A 51 -9.74 -26.34 -48.23
CA ASN A 51 -8.41 -26.92 -48.50
C ASN A 51 -7.49 -27.04 -47.27
N LEU A 52 -7.96 -26.73 -46.07
CA LEU A 52 -7.24 -27.01 -44.83
C LEU A 52 -7.65 -28.38 -44.28
N SER A 53 -6.67 -29.23 -43.99
CA SER A 53 -6.89 -30.48 -43.26
C SER A 53 -6.10 -30.43 -41.96
N LEU A 54 -6.76 -30.71 -40.84
CA LEU A 54 -6.10 -30.88 -39.55
C LEU A 54 -5.35 -32.21 -39.53
N PRO A 55 -4.10 -32.26 -39.02
CA PRO A 55 -3.35 -33.49 -38.96
C PRO A 55 -3.99 -34.48 -37.99
N GLY A 56 -3.97 -35.76 -38.39
CA GLY A 56 -4.40 -36.88 -37.55
C GLY A 56 -3.41 -37.18 -36.41
N PRO A 57 -3.75 -38.10 -35.49
CA PRO A 57 -2.83 -38.56 -34.46
C PRO A 57 -1.53 -39.12 -35.05
N SER A 58 -0.40 -38.85 -34.40
CA SER A 58 0.90 -39.35 -34.86
C SER A 58 1.11 -40.82 -34.50
N ASP A 59 1.54 -41.63 -35.47
CA ASP A 59 1.92 -43.04 -35.25
C ASP A 59 3.09 -43.19 -34.25
N LYS A 60 3.91 -42.15 -34.07
CA LYS A 60 5.04 -42.12 -33.12
C LYS A 60 4.59 -42.38 -31.68
N LEU A 61 3.36 -42.00 -31.34
CA LEU A 61 2.79 -42.19 -30.00
C LEU A 61 2.59 -43.66 -29.62
N ASN A 62 2.67 -44.59 -30.59
CA ASN A 62 2.54 -46.03 -30.39
C ASN A 62 3.86 -46.76 -30.13
N GLN A 63 5.02 -46.15 -30.42
CA GLN A 63 6.30 -46.87 -30.48
C GLN A 63 7.25 -46.55 -29.32
N GLU A 64 7.58 -45.27 -29.09
CA GLU A 64 8.65 -44.88 -28.15
C GLU A 64 8.25 -43.77 -27.15
N GLY A 65 7.03 -43.24 -27.25
CA GLY A 65 6.60 -42.06 -26.50
C GLY A 65 7.35 -40.78 -26.95
N PHE A 66 6.81 -39.62 -26.60
CA PHE A 66 7.35 -38.31 -26.99
C PHE A 66 7.53 -37.43 -25.76
N GLN A 67 8.66 -36.71 -25.67
CA GLN A 67 8.91 -35.76 -24.59
C GLN A 67 8.72 -34.33 -25.10
N LEU A 68 7.72 -33.65 -24.56
CA LEU A 68 7.48 -32.23 -24.81
C LEU A 68 7.97 -31.43 -23.60
N THR A 69 8.99 -30.59 -23.80
CA THR A 69 9.38 -29.58 -22.79
C THR A 69 8.61 -28.29 -23.08
N VAL A 70 7.87 -27.78 -22.10
CA VAL A 70 7.21 -26.47 -22.16
C VAL A 70 7.99 -25.53 -21.24
N TYR A 71 8.59 -24.50 -21.82
CA TYR A 71 9.01 -23.34 -21.06
C TYR A 71 7.84 -22.38 -20.93
N HIS A 72 7.68 -21.78 -19.75
CA HIS A 72 6.70 -20.75 -19.54
C HIS A 72 7.21 -19.63 -18.66
N PHE A 73 6.64 -18.45 -18.87
CA PHE A 73 6.73 -17.31 -17.98
C PHE A 73 5.37 -16.59 -17.99
N ASN A 74 5.21 -15.64 -17.09
CA ASN A 74 3.98 -14.89 -16.88
C ASN A 74 4.34 -13.59 -16.15
N ASP A 75 3.50 -12.58 -16.28
CA ASP A 75 3.60 -11.34 -15.50
C ASP A 75 5.00 -10.70 -15.62
N LEU A 76 5.52 -10.62 -16.86
CA LEU A 76 6.84 -10.04 -17.09
C LEU A 76 6.81 -8.53 -16.86
N HIS A 77 5.67 -7.87 -17.08
CA HIS A 77 5.49 -6.43 -16.89
C HIS A 77 6.59 -5.60 -17.56
N GLY A 78 6.97 -5.98 -18.78
CA GLY A 78 8.05 -5.35 -19.54
C GLY A 78 9.46 -5.49 -18.95
N HIS A 79 9.70 -6.31 -17.91
CA HIS A 79 11.03 -6.50 -17.31
C HIS A 79 11.97 -7.35 -18.19
N LEU A 80 12.22 -6.91 -19.42
CA LEU A 80 13.20 -7.47 -20.35
C LEU A 80 14.62 -7.31 -19.81
N VAL A 81 14.85 -6.24 -19.06
CA VAL A 81 16.08 -5.88 -18.37
C VAL A 81 15.71 -5.38 -16.98
N ARG A 82 16.46 -5.79 -15.96
CA ARG A 82 16.35 -5.28 -14.60
C ARG A 82 17.42 -4.23 -14.37
N PHE A 83 17.01 -3.04 -13.97
CA PHE A 83 17.94 -1.97 -13.62
C PHE A 83 18.33 -2.10 -12.14
N THR A 84 19.62 -2.27 -11.86
CA THR A 84 20.15 -2.40 -10.51
C THR A 84 21.19 -1.32 -10.24
N PRO A 85 21.54 -1.05 -8.97
CA PRO A 85 22.66 -0.17 -8.65
C PRO A 85 24.01 -0.60 -9.28
N ALA A 86 24.17 -1.89 -9.57
CA ALA A 86 25.38 -2.45 -10.18
C ALA A 86 25.37 -2.40 -11.72
N GLY A 87 24.26 -1.98 -12.33
CA GLY A 87 24.08 -1.88 -13.78
C GLY A 87 22.83 -2.60 -14.27
N GLU A 88 22.80 -2.88 -15.57
CA GLU A 88 21.71 -3.55 -16.27
C GLU A 88 21.89 -5.07 -16.18
N GLU A 89 20.86 -5.76 -15.70
CA GLU A 89 20.80 -7.23 -15.68
C GLU A 89 19.86 -7.71 -16.80
N PRO A 90 20.39 -8.40 -17.83
CA PRO A 90 19.58 -8.95 -18.91
C PRO A 90 18.68 -10.07 -18.39
N VAL A 91 17.35 -9.90 -18.48
CA VAL A 91 16.39 -10.92 -18.01
C VAL A 91 15.99 -11.82 -19.16
N ILE A 92 15.37 -11.24 -20.20
CA ILE A 92 14.85 -12.04 -21.33
C ILE A 92 15.98 -12.68 -22.14
N SER A 93 17.15 -12.05 -22.24
CA SER A 93 18.34 -12.63 -22.90
C SER A 93 18.92 -13.84 -22.16
N ARG A 94 18.69 -13.93 -20.84
CA ARG A 94 19.08 -15.12 -20.06
C ARG A 94 18.08 -16.25 -20.25
N MET A 95 16.78 -15.94 -20.27
CA MET A 95 15.76 -16.91 -20.67
C MET A 95 16.01 -17.44 -22.08
N ALA A 96 16.37 -16.54 -23.02
CA ALA A 96 16.70 -16.88 -24.39
C ALA A 96 17.83 -17.90 -24.49
N SER A 97 18.87 -17.76 -23.66
CA SER A 97 19.98 -18.71 -23.62
C SER A 97 19.50 -20.12 -23.27
N GLN A 98 18.74 -20.27 -22.18
CA GLN A 98 18.22 -21.56 -21.73
C GLN A 98 17.25 -22.20 -22.73
N ILE A 99 16.35 -21.41 -23.32
CA ILE A 99 15.37 -21.88 -24.31
C ILE A 99 16.07 -22.36 -25.57
N ARG A 100 16.98 -21.54 -26.13
CA ARG A 100 17.70 -21.85 -27.37
C ARG A 100 18.67 -23.02 -27.21
N GLU A 101 19.35 -23.12 -26.07
CA GLU A 101 20.19 -24.27 -25.75
C GLU A 101 19.35 -25.56 -25.76
N LYS A 102 18.20 -25.54 -25.10
CA LYS A 102 17.30 -26.70 -25.08
C LYS A 102 16.75 -27.01 -26.47
N GLN A 103 16.29 -26.03 -27.24
CA GLN A 103 15.85 -26.20 -28.62
C GLN A 103 16.94 -26.84 -29.48
N LYS A 104 18.18 -26.32 -29.41
CA LYS A 104 19.34 -26.89 -30.10
C LYS A 104 19.64 -28.33 -29.69
N SER A 105 19.53 -28.64 -28.39
CA SER A 105 19.80 -29.97 -27.84
C SER A 105 18.82 -31.05 -28.33
N VAL A 106 17.61 -30.65 -28.75
CA VAL A 106 16.55 -31.58 -29.23
C VAL A 106 16.25 -31.43 -30.72
N ALA A 107 16.94 -30.54 -31.44
CA ALA A 107 16.62 -30.20 -32.82
C ALA A 107 16.61 -31.45 -33.73
N SER A 108 17.63 -32.31 -33.59
CA SER A 108 17.79 -33.55 -34.36
C SER A 108 17.03 -34.76 -33.81
N ASP A 109 16.42 -34.65 -32.62
CA ASP A 109 15.70 -35.74 -31.98
C ASP A 109 14.22 -35.74 -32.45
N PRO A 110 13.75 -36.78 -33.15
CA PRO A 110 12.39 -36.82 -33.69
C PRO A 110 11.29 -36.98 -32.63
N ASN A 111 11.66 -37.33 -31.39
CA ASN A 111 10.78 -37.66 -30.27
C ASN A 111 10.82 -36.61 -29.14
N ARG A 112 11.50 -35.48 -29.36
CA ARG A 112 11.62 -34.40 -28.38
C ARG A 112 11.38 -33.03 -29.03
N ALA A 113 10.60 -32.20 -28.35
CA ALA A 113 10.36 -30.82 -28.77
C ALA A 113 10.27 -29.86 -27.59
N VAL A 114 10.35 -28.56 -27.91
CA VAL A 114 10.24 -27.47 -26.95
C VAL A 114 9.12 -26.54 -27.38
N LEU A 115 8.21 -26.18 -26.48
CA LEU A 115 7.33 -25.03 -26.65
C LEU A 115 7.68 -23.94 -25.64
N THR A 116 7.44 -22.68 -25.97
CA THR A 116 7.59 -21.53 -25.07
C THR A 116 6.27 -20.76 -25.03
N LEU A 117 5.65 -20.64 -23.85
CA LEU A 117 4.35 -20.00 -23.68
C LEU A 117 4.45 -18.83 -22.69
N THR A 118 3.63 -17.79 -22.87
CA THR A 118 3.47 -16.73 -21.85
C THR A 118 2.02 -16.60 -21.41
N ALA A 119 1.79 -16.51 -20.10
CA ALA A 119 0.44 -16.42 -19.57
C ALA A 119 -0.07 -14.97 -19.42
N GLY A 120 0.47 -13.99 -20.16
CA GLY A 120 -0.05 -12.61 -20.19
C GLY A 120 0.63 -11.64 -19.20
N ASP A 121 0.15 -10.40 -19.18
CA ASP A 121 0.76 -9.23 -18.53
C ASP A 121 2.23 -9.03 -18.90
N ASP A 122 2.44 -8.97 -20.20
CA ASP A 122 3.77 -8.89 -20.78
C ASP A 122 4.26 -7.45 -20.92
N CYS A 123 3.37 -6.48 -20.85
CA CYS A 123 3.68 -5.05 -20.80
C CYS A 123 3.22 -4.43 -19.48
N ILE A 124 3.52 -3.15 -19.32
CA ILE A 124 3.09 -2.34 -18.19
C ILE A 124 3.78 -2.77 -16.89
N GLY A 125 4.91 -2.13 -16.63
CA GLY A 125 5.64 -2.11 -15.37
C GLY A 125 7.13 -1.85 -15.52
N SER A 126 7.59 -1.36 -16.66
CA SER A 126 9.01 -1.12 -16.91
C SER A 126 9.20 0.19 -17.67
N ILE A 127 10.43 0.54 -17.99
CA ILE A 127 10.63 1.67 -18.91
C ILE A 127 10.06 1.41 -20.30
N PHE A 128 10.04 0.15 -20.74
CA PHE A 128 9.64 -0.16 -22.11
C PHE A 128 8.18 0.19 -22.40
N ASP A 129 7.37 0.43 -21.37
CA ASP A 129 6.00 0.91 -21.50
C ASP A 129 5.94 2.27 -22.20
N GLU A 130 6.94 3.13 -22.02
CA GLU A 130 6.98 4.43 -22.70
C GLU A 130 7.09 4.28 -24.22
N LEU A 131 7.57 3.12 -24.72
CA LEU A 131 7.62 2.82 -26.16
C LEU A 131 6.26 2.43 -26.75
N LEU A 132 5.29 2.05 -25.90
CA LEU A 132 3.91 1.83 -26.34
C LEU A 132 3.22 3.15 -26.71
N GLY A 133 3.68 4.26 -26.13
CA GLY A 133 3.02 5.57 -26.21
C GLY A 133 1.67 5.60 -25.50
N SER A 134 1.02 6.75 -25.50
CA SER A 134 -0.33 6.92 -24.89
C SER A 134 -1.44 6.92 -25.94
N THR A 135 -1.10 7.05 -27.22
CA THR A 135 -2.05 6.99 -28.33
C THR A 135 -1.48 6.17 -29.47
N ALA A 136 -2.35 5.71 -30.36
CA ALA A 136 -1.93 5.04 -31.58
C ALA A 136 -0.94 5.88 -32.41
N ARG A 137 -0.93 7.22 -32.31
CA ARG A 137 0.01 8.06 -33.09
C ARG A 137 1.44 7.98 -32.57
N ASP A 138 1.59 7.84 -31.25
CA ASP A 138 2.87 7.89 -30.55
C ASP A 138 3.40 6.48 -30.24
N TYR A 139 2.72 5.45 -30.76
CA TYR A 139 3.14 4.06 -30.67
C TYR A 139 4.42 3.83 -31.47
N GLU A 140 5.48 3.47 -30.78
CA GLU A 140 6.73 3.03 -31.38
C GLU A 140 6.74 1.50 -31.44
N VAL A 141 6.72 0.84 -30.28
CA VAL A 141 6.87 -0.61 -30.17
C VAL A 141 6.38 -1.19 -28.85
N HIS A 142 5.70 -2.34 -28.95
CA HIS A 142 5.50 -3.25 -27.84
C HIS A 142 6.75 -4.12 -27.66
N ALA A 143 7.67 -3.65 -26.82
CA ALA A 143 8.98 -4.25 -26.60
C ALA A 143 8.91 -5.76 -26.25
N SER A 144 8.00 -6.16 -25.37
CA SER A 144 7.85 -7.57 -24.98
C SER A 144 7.43 -8.44 -26.16
N TYR A 145 6.31 -8.14 -26.83
CA TYR A 145 5.89 -8.87 -28.04
C TYR A 145 6.97 -8.89 -29.13
N GLN A 146 7.70 -7.79 -29.35
CA GLN A 146 8.82 -7.79 -30.30
C GLN A 146 9.87 -8.82 -29.88
N THR A 147 10.34 -8.77 -28.64
CA THR A 147 11.39 -9.69 -28.16
C THR A 147 10.92 -11.13 -28.11
N TYR A 148 9.66 -11.38 -27.76
CA TYR A 148 9.06 -12.72 -27.73
C TYR A 148 8.93 -13.31 -29.12
N SER A 149 8.53 -12.49 -30.08
CA SER A 149 8.52 -12.84 -31.49
C SER A 149 9.91 -13.24 -31.95
N GLU A 150 10.97 -12.56 -31.49
CA GLU A 150 12.36 -12.86 -31.84
C GLU A 150 12.97 -14.04 -31.07
N LEU A 151 12.43 -14.32 -29.88
CA LEU A 151 12.76 -15.49 -29.07
C LEU A 151 12.09 -16.77 -29.62
N GLY A 152 10.95 -16.64 -30.29
CA GLY A 152 10.14 -17.76 -30.76
C GLY A 152 9.17 -18.27 -29.70
N VAL A 153 8.47 -17.36 -29.03
CA VAL A 153 7.29 -17.70 -28.20
C VAL A 153 6.19 -18.25 -29.10
N ASP A 154 5.53 -19.31 -28.64
CA ASP A 154 4.59 -20.11 -29.41
C ASP A 154 3.14 -19.68 -29.29
N ALA A 155 2.76 -19.18 -28.13
CA ALA A 155 1.47 -18.57 -27.88
C ALA A 155 1.54 -17.72 -26.62
N ALA A 156 0.69 -16.69 -26.58
CA ALA A 156 0.41 -15.90 -25.40
C ALA A 156 -1.08 -15.90 -25.12
N CYS A 157 -1.50 -15.71 -23.87
CA CYS A 157 -2.85 -15.21 -23.58
C CYS A 157 -2.78 -13.73 -23.17
N LEU A 158 -3.90 -13.02 -23.28
CA LEU A 158 -4.00 -11.66 -22.74
C LEU A 158 -4.15 -11.70 -21.23
N GLY A 159 -3.51 -10.75 -20.54
CA GLY A 159 -3.80 -10.38 -19.17
C GLY A 159 -4.62 -9.10 -19.08
N ASN A 160 -4.87 -8.62 -17.86
CA ASN A 160 -5.61 -7.37 -17.65
C ASN A 160 -4.79 -6.16 -18.08
N HIS A 161 -3.48 -6.15 -17.86
CA HIS A 161 -2.62 -5.01 -18.18
C HIS A 161 -2.41 -4.82 -19.69
N ASP A 162 -2.68 -5.83 -20.52
CA ASP A 162 -2.70 -5.66 -21.98
C ASP A 162 -3.78 -4.66 -22.45
N PHE A 163 -4.82 -4.41 -21.63
CA PHE A 163 -5.90 -3.46 -21.93
C PHE A 163 -5.67 -2.07 -21.33
N ASP A 164 -4.62 -1.85 -20.54
CA ASP A 164 -4.46 -0.62 -19.75
C ASP A 164 -4.37 0.66 -20.57
N LEU A 165 -3.76 0.57 -21.75
CA LEU A 165 -3.62 1.69 -22.68
C LEU A 165 -4.74 1.71 -23.75
N GLY A 166 -5.76 0.86 -23.57
CA GLY A 166 -6.92 0.75 -24.43
C GLY A 166 -6.75 -0.19 -25.63
N SER A 167 -7.88 -0.73 -26.11
CA SER A 167 -7.91 -1.74 -27.19
C SER A 167 -7.24 -1.29 -28.48
N ASP A 168 -7.26 0.01 -28.83
CA ASP A 168 -6.63 0.52 -30.05
C ASP A 168 -5.11 0.32 -30.07
N LEU A 169 -4.47 0.53 -28.91
CA LEU A 169 -3.04 0.32 -28.74
C LEU A 169 -2.72 -1.17 -28.68
N LEU A 170 -3.56 -1.97 -28.02
CA LEU A 170 -3.42 -3.43 -28.03
C LEU A 170 -3.51 -4.00 -29.46
N VAL A 171 -4.53 -3.61 -30.24
CA VAL A 171 -4.69 -3.99 -31.66
C VAL A 171 -3.45 -3.67 -32.47
N ARG A 172 -2.89 -2.46 -32.27
CA ARG A 172 -1.65 -2.04 -32.94
C ARG A 172 -0.45 -2.88 -32.51
N SER A 173 -0.37 -3.19 -31.22
CA SER A 173 0.70 -4.00 -30.62
C SER A 173 0.73 -5.40 -31.20
N ILE A 174 -0.43 -6.07 -31.24
CA ILE A 174 -0.58 -7.39 -31.82
C ILE A 174 -0.18 -7.37 -33.30
N LYS A 175 -0.78 -6.47 -34.10
CA LYS A 175 -0.53 -6.38 -35.55
C LYS A 175 0.92 -6.11 -35.92
N LYS A 176 1.64 -5.29 -35.13
CA LYS A 176 3.02 -4.89 -35.46
C LYS A 176 4.08 -5.81 -34.88
N ASN A 177 3.84 -6.39 -33.71
CA ASN A 177 4.92 -6.98 -32.92
C ASN A 177 4.68 -8.42 -32.46
N ALA A 178 3.45 -8.94 -32.49
CA ALA A 178 3.19 -10.35 -32.18
C ALA A 178 3.27 -11.20 -33.45
N LYS A 179 4.26 -12.09 -33.53
CA LYS A 179 4.42 -13.13 -34.56
C LYS A 179 4.01 -14.51 -34.04
N PHE A 180 3.14 -14.51 -33.04
CA PHE A 180 2.61 -15.67 -32.33
C PHE A 180 1.14 -15.39 -32.02
N PRO A 181 0.32 -16.44 -31.90
CA PRO A 181 -1.10 -16.28 -31.59
C PRO A 181 -1.32 -15.73 -30.18
N ILE A 182 -2.25 -14.79 -30.10
CA ILE A 182 -2.82 -14.28 -28.86
C ILE A 182 -4.13 -15.00 -28.57
N LEU A 183 -4.25 -15.58 -27.38
CA LEU A 183 -5.34 -16.48 -27.04
C LEU A 183 -6.26 -15.92 -25.96
N ALA A 184 -7.59 -15.99 -26.20
CA ALA A 184 -8.63 -15.54 -25.27
C ALA A 184 -9.99 -16.22 -25.58
N ALA A 185 -10.28 -17.36 -24.94
CA ALA A 185 -11.51 -18.14 -25.17
C ALA A 185 -12.75 -17.56 -24.50
N ASN A 186 -12.56 -16.74 -23.48
CA ASN A 186 -13.65 -16.15 -22.72
C ASN A 186 -13.88 -14.68 -23.06
N LEU A 187 -13.28 -14.16 -24.14
CA LEU A 187 -13.46 -12.79 -24.62
C LEU A 187 -14.40 -12.78 -25.83
N SER A 188 -15.47 -11.96 -25.81
CA SER A 188 -16.40 -11.82 -26.94
C SER A 188 -16.93 -10.40 -27.09
N GLY A 189 -17.47 -10.07 -28.26
CA GLY A 189 -18.04 -8.74 -28.55
C GLY A 189 -17.01 -7.60 -28.77
N CYS A 190 -15.73 -7.90 -28.62
CA CYS A 190 -14.60 -6.98 -28.85
C CYS A 190 -14.23 -6.99 -30.35
N THR A 191 -15.06 -6.35 -31.17
CA THR A 191 -14.97 -6.37 -32.64
C THR A 191 -13.59 -5.98 -33.18
N GLU A 192 -12.86 -5.13 -32.47
CA GLU A 192 -11.53 -4.66 -32.81
C GLU A 192 -10.44 -5.76 -32.65
N LEU A 193 -10.69 -6.76 -31.80
CA LEU A 193 -9.79 -7.88 -31.50
C LEU A 193 -10.24 -9.21 -32.12
N GLU A 194 -11.43 -9.31 -32.70
CA GLU A 194 -12.06 -10.56 -33.17
C GLU A 194 -11.21 -11.37 -34.17
N GLU A 195 -10.43 -10.69 -35.02
CA GLU A 195 -9.53 -11.33 -35.99
C GLU A 195 -8.07 -11.41 -35.51
N LEU A 196 -7.78 -10.96 -34.29
CA LEU A 196 -6.42 -10.88 -33.72
C LEU A 196 -6.23 -11.77 -32.49
N CYS A 197 -7.32 -12.04 -31.77
CA CYS A 197 -7.34 -12.88 -30.59
C CYS A 197 -8.22 -14.11 -30.89
N HIS A 198 -7.74 -15.28 -30.48
CA HIS A 198 -8.35 -16.55 -30.83
C HIS A 198 -8.69 -17.34 -29.57
N PRO A 199 -9.83 -18.04 -29.48
CA PRO A 199 -10.12 -18.85 -28.31
C PRO A 199 -9.04 -19.89 -27.98
N ALA A 200 -8.51 -20.54 -29.01
CA ALA A 200 -7.47 -21.54 -28.86
C ALA A 200 -6.64 -21.68 -30.14
N ALA A 201 -5.46 -22.29 -29.98
CA ALA A 201 -4.63 -22.75 -31.07
C ALA A 201 -4.35 -24.25 -30.95
N ILE A 202 -4.20 -24.93 -32.09
CA ILE A 202 -3.59 -26.27 -32.17
C ILE A 202 -2.21 -26.08 -32.76
N ILE A 203 -1.17 -26.29 -31.95
CA ILE A 203 0.23 -26.21 -32.34
C ILE A 203 0.72 -27.63 -32.58
N VAL A 204 1.10 -27.92 -33.81
CA VAL A 204 1.60 -29.23 -34.22
C VAL A 204 3.10 -29.15 -34.31
N VAL A 205 3.79 -29.90 -33.44
CA VAL A 205 5.26 -29.91 -33.36
C VAL A 205 5.77 -31.33 -33.54
N LYS A 206 6.54 -31.58 -34.61
CA LYS A 206 7.05 -32.91 -34.98
C LYS A 206 5.95 -34.00 -35.05
N GLY A 207 4.72 -33.59 -35.39
CA GLY A 207 3.53 -34.44 -35.48
C GLY A 207 2.68 -34.54 -34.21
N ILE A 208 3.13 -33.99 -33.08
CA ILE A 208 2.36 -33.95 -31.82
C ILE A 208 1.46 -32.74 -31.80
N ARG A 209 0.17 -32.94 -31.55
CA ARG A 209 -0.86 -31.90 -31.59
C ARG A 209 -1.12 -31.36 -30.18
N VAL A 210 -0.73 -30.12 -29.93
CA VAL A 210 -0.88 -29.44 -28.64
C VAL A 210 -1.98 -28.40 -28.74
N GLY A 211 -3.12 -28.64 -28.09
CA GLY A 211 -4.18 -27.65 -27.95
C GLY A 211 -3.86 -26.68 -26.83
N VAL A 212 -3.91 -25.38 -27.11
CA VAL A 212 -3.70 -24.31 -26.12
C VAL A 212 -4.95 -23.45 -26.08
N ILE A 213 -5.61 -23.38 -24.92
CA ILE A 213 -6.80 -22.54 -24.69
C ILE A 213 -6.35 -21.32 -23.87
N GLY A 214 -6.62 -20.11 -24.35
CA GLY A 214 -6.30 -18.87 -23.62
C GLY A 214 -7.44 -18.42 -22.72
N LEU A 215 -7.15 -17.85 -21.55
CA LEU A 215 -8.16 -17.26 -20.67
C LEU A 215 -7.68 -15.92 -20.10
N VAL A 216 -8.58 -14.94 -20.07
CA VAL A 216 -8.36 -13.59 -19.55
C VAL A 216 -9.15 -13.40 -18.26
N THR A 217 -8.58 -12.74 -17.25
CA THR A 217 -9.30 -12.39 -16.01
C THR A 217 -10.50 -11.47 -16.29
N GLN A 218 -11.55 -11.55 -15.47
CA GLN A 218 -12.64 -10.57 -15.46
C GLN A 218 -12.39 -9.40 -14.49
N ALA A 219 -11.31 -9.48 -13.70
CA ALA A 219 -10.88 -8.41 -12.80
C ALA A 219 -10.02 -7.40 -13.56
N GLU A 220 -10.01 -6.15 -13.09
CA GLU A 220 -9.02 -5.12 -13.50
C GLU A 220 -8.94 -4.83 -15.02
N LEU A 221 -9.95 -5.23 -15.80
CA LEU A 221 -9.99 -4.97 -17.24
C LEU A 221 -10.40 -3.53 -17.56
N LYS A 222 -9.51 -2.81 -18.25
CA LYS A 222 -9.77 -1.46 -18.78
C LYS A 222 -10.26 -1.48 -20.23
N ILE A 223 -11.42 -2.07 -20.46
CA ILE A 223 -12.04 -2.10 -21.79
C ILE A 223 -13.05 -0.98 -21.94
N SER A 224 -12.85 -0.10 -22.91
CA SER A 224 -13.76 1.02 -23.20
C SER A 224 -14.96 0.62 -24.06
N ASN A 225 -14.87 -0.47 -24.82
CA ASN A 225 -15.96 -0.98 -25.65
C ASN A 225 -17.02 -1.69 -24.77
N PRO A 226 -18.25 -1.15 -24.63
CA PRO A 226 -19.27 -1.72 -23.75
C PRO A 226 -19.86 -3.04 -24.25
N LEU A 227 -19.60 -3.41 -25.52
CA LEU A 227 -20.02 -4.70 -26.09
C LEU A 227 -19.02 -5.82 -25.79
N CYS A 228 -17.80 -5.47 -25.40
CA CYS A 228 -16.76 -6.42 -25.08
C CYS A 228 -17.05 -7.03 -23.70
N GLU A 229 -17.23 -8.35 -23.68
CA GLU A 229 -17.57 -9.10 -22.49
C GLU A 229 -16.50 -10.17 -22.23
N VAL A 230 -16.11 -10.29 -20.96
CA VAL A 230 -15.34 -11.44 -20.50
C VAL A 230 -16.26 -12.38 -19.76
N THR A 231 -16.52 -13.53 -20.36
CA THR A 231 -17.39 -14.58 -19.83
C THR A 231 -16.69 -15.36 -18.72
N ASN A 232 -17.48 -16.00 -17.85
CA ASN A 232 -16.95 -16.92 -16.85
C ASN A 232 -16.01 -17.96 -17.53
N PRO A 233 -14.74 -18.07 -17.08
CA PRO A 233 -13.75 -18.91 -17.74
C PRO A 233 -14.14 -20.40 -17.74
N ILE A 234 -14.81 -20.88 -16.70
CA ILE A 234 -15.30 -22.27 -16.63
C ILE A 234 -16.32 -22.54 -17.74
N THR A 235 -17.23 -21.60 -17.98
CA THR A 235 -18.24 -21.72 -19.04
C THR A 235 -17.57 -21.75 -20.41
N ALA A 236 -16.65 -20.82 -20.68
CA ALA A 236 -15.93 -20.75 -21.95
C ALA A 236 -15.13 -22.03 -22.25
N VAL A 237 -14.38 -22.55 -21.26
CA VAL A 237 -13.64 -23.81 -21.43
C VAL A 237 -14.60 -24.98 -21.64
N ASN A 238 -15.69 -25.09 -20.88
CA ASN A 238 -16.66 -26.17 -21.05
C ASN A 238 -17.38 -26.16 -22.41
N ASN A 239 -17.55 -24.97 -23.00
CA ASN A 239 -18.11 -24.83 -24.34
C ASN A 239 -17.14 -25.35 -25.40
N LEU A 240 -15.84 -25.02 -25.28
CA LEU A 240 -14.82 -25.28 -26.30
C LEU A 240 -14.16 -26.66 -26.19
N LEU A 241 -13.81 -27.06 -24.97
CA LEU A 241 -12.97 -28.23 -24.69
C LEU A 241 -13.49 -29.55 -25.34
N PRO A 242 -14.81 -29.85 -25.36
CA PRO A 242 -15.31 -31.08 -25.98
C PRO A 242 -15.05 -31.17 -27.49
N ALA A 243 -15.11 -30.04 -28.20
CA ALA A 243 -14.83 -29.99 -29.63
C ALA A 243 -13.33 -29.99 -29.93
N LEU A 244 -12.52 -29.39 -29.05
CA LEU A 244 -11.06 -29.33 -29.22
C LEU A 244 -10.38 -30.67 -28.91
N ARG A 245 -10.83 -31.39 -27.86
CA ARG A 245 -10.15 -32.58 -27.33
C ARG A 245 -9.82 -33.68 -28.34
N PRO A 246 -10.69 -34.04 -29.31
CA PRO A 246 -10.39 -35.07 -30.30
C PRO A 246 -9.21 -34.73 -31.24
N HIS A 247 -8.87 -33.45 -31.36
CA HIS A 247 -7.82 -32.96 -32.25
C HIS A 247 -6.46 -32.76 -31.57
N CYS A 248 -6.34 -33.13 -30.29
CA CYS A 248 -5.16 -32.86 -29.48
C CYS A 248 -4.62 -34.12 -28.78
N ASP A 249 -3.30 -34.22 -28.71
CA ASP A 249 -2.57 -35.21 -27.92
C ASP A 249 -2.25 -34.67 -26.51
N VAL A 250 -2.04 -33.35 -26.42
CA VAL A 250 -1.85 -32.59 -25.18
C VAL A 250 -2.80 -31.39 -25.19
N ILE A 251 -3.37 -31.05 -24.03
CA ILE A 251 -4.14 -29.81 -23.85
C ILE A 251 -3.57 -29.04 -22.69
N ILE A 252 -3.24 -27.78 -22.97
CA ILE A 252 -2.73 -26.79 -22.03
C ILE A 252 -3.77 -25.67 -21.95
N ILE A 253 -4.13 -25.26 -20.74
CA ILE A 253 -4.83 -23.99 -20.53
C ILE A 253 -3.76 -22.95 -20.19
N LEU A 254 -3.70 -21.89 -20.97
CA LEU A 254 -2.85 -20.72 -20.77
C LEU A 254 -3.73 -19.63 -20.16
N SER A 255 -3.56 -19.38 -18.87
CA SER A 255 -4.57 -18.74 -18.04
C SER A 255 -4.03 -17.49 -17.36
N HIS A 256 -4.73 -16.38 -17.53
CA HIS A 256 -4.49 -15.15 -16.80
C HIS A 256 -5.67 -14.84 -15.86
N ILE A 257 -6.21 -15.84 -15.14
CA ILE A 257 -7.37 -15.63 -14.24
C ILE A 257 -6.97 -15.61 -12.75
N GLY A 258 -5.70 -15.90 -12.43
CA GLY A 258 -5.19 -16.00 -11.07
C GLY A 258 -5.31 -17.40 -10.47
N TYR A 259 -4.48 -17.70 -9.46
CA TYR A 259 -4.33 -19.07 -8.94
C TYR A 259 -5.58 -19.62 -8.25
N GLN A 260 -6.16 -18.91 -7.27
CA GLN A 260 -7.38 -19.33 -6.58
C GLN A 260 -8.08 -18.14 -5.93
N LEU A 261 -9.42 -18.20 -5.78
CA LEU A 261 -10.20 -17.11 -5.15
C LEU A 261 -9.93 -17.02 -3.64
N SER A 262 -9.72 -18.16 -2.98
CA SER A 262 -9.45 -18.19 -1.55
C SER A 262 -8.04 -17.65 -1.25
N ASN A 263 -7.96 -16.70 -0.31
CA ASN A 263 -6.71 -15.99 0.04
C ASN A 263 -6.10 -15.19 -1.13
N ALA A 264 -6.91 -14.74 -2.09
CA ALA A 264 -6.45 -13.87 -3.16
C ALA A 264 -5.90 -12.55 -2.59
N THR A 265 -4.65 -12.25 -2.92
CA THR A 265 -3.96 -10.99 -2.56
C THR A 265 -4.23 -9.87 -3.56
N ILE A 266 -4.71 -10.24 -4.75
CA ILE A 266 -5.10 -9.36 -5.85
C ILE A 266 -6.57 -9.59 -6.24
N PRO A 267 -7.23 -8.63 -6.91
CA PRO A 267 -8.60 -8.80 -7.38
C PRO A 267 -8.76 -9.98 -8.34
N MET A 268 -9.70 -10.86 -8.03
CA MET A 268 -10.08 -12.00 -8.87
C MET A 268 -11.60 -12.11 -8.90
N LYS A 269 -12.16 -12.60 -10.01
CA LYS A 269 -13.62 -12.72 -10.19
C LYS A 269 -13.98 -14.09 -10.77
N THR A 270 -15.13 -14.59 -10.34
CA THR A 270 -15.81 -15.85 -10.72
C THR A 270 -15.05 -17.16 -10.50
N ALA A 271 -13.78 -17.28 -10.88
CA ALA A 271 -12.94 -18.46 -10.66
C ALA A 271 -11.45 -18.16 -10.85
N GLY A 272 -10.59 -18.80 -10.05
CA GLY A 272 -9.17 -18.96 -10.33
C GLY A 272 -8.86 -20.29 -11.02
N ASP A 273 -7.59 -20.58 -11.25
CA ASP A 273 -7.09 -21.81 -11.88
C ASP A 273 -7.47 -23.07 -11.09
N VAL A 274 -7.47 -23.01 -9.75
CA VAL A 274 -7.92 -24.11 -8.88
C VAL A 274 -9.41 -24.38 -9.10
N GLU A 275 -10.25 -23.35 -9.00
CA GLU A 275 -11.71 -23.47 -9.18
C GLU A 275 -12.09 -23.91 -10.60
N LEU A 276 -11.28 -23.55 -11.60
CA LEU A 276 -11.38 -24.04 -12.96
C LEU A 276 -11.06 -25.52 -13.02
N ALA A 277 -9.88 -25.94 -12.55
CA ALA A 277 -9.41 -27.33 -12.60
C ALA A 277 -10.38 -28.32 -11.94
N GLU A 278 -11.00 -27.93 -10.83
CA GLU A 278 -12.02 -28.72 -10.11
C GLU A 278 -13.24 -29.06 -10.99
N ARG A 279 -13.61 -28.17 -11.91
CA ARG A 279 -14.82 -28.27 -12.72
C ARG A 279 -14.58 -28.86 -14.12
N LEU A 280 -13.33 -29.15 -14.47
CA LEU A 280 -13.00 -29.75 -15.76
C LEU A 280 -13.21 -31.27 -15.77
N PRO A 281 -13.54 -31.87 -16.93
CA PRO A 281 -13.57 -33.32 -17.07
C PRO A 281 -12.19 -33.95 -16.81
N LYS A 282 -12.14 -35.00 -15.99
CA LYS A 282 -10.90 -35.73 -15.67
C LYS A 282 -10.22 -36.25 -16.95
N GLY A 283 -8.91 -36.02 -17.06
CA GLY A 283 -8.08 -36.54 -18.15
C GLY A 283 -8.23 -35.80 -19.50
N TYR A 284 -8.97 -34.69 -19.55
CA TYR A 284 -9.08 -33.89 -20.77
C TYR A 284 -7.95 -32.86 -20.88
N VAL A 285 -7.61 -32.21 -19.77
CA VAL A 285 -6.57 -31.18 -19.69
C VAL A 285 -5.36 -31.75 -18.95
N HIS A 286 -4.16 -31.41 -19.42
CA HIS A 286 -2.91 -31.99 -18.93
C HIS A 286 -2.07 -31.00 -18.12
N LEU A 287 -2.26 -29.69 -18.34
CA LEU A 287 -1.51 -28.62 -17.68
C LEU A 287 -2.33 -27.33 -17.68
N ILE A 288 -2.28 -26.58 -16.58
CA ILE A 288 -2.66 -25.17 -16.53
C ILE A 288 -1.39 -24.36 -16.27
N VAL A 289 -1.10 -23.43 -17.18
CA VAL A 289 -0.03 -22.43 -17.04
C VAL A 289 -0.71 -21.11 -16.67
N GLY A 290 -0.58 -20.71 -15.40
CA GLY A 290 -1.23 -19.54 -14.83
C GLY A 290 -0.38 -18.27 -14.84
N GLY A 291 -1.05 -17.13 -14.61
CA GLY A 291 -0.53 -15.77 -14.45
C GLY A 291 -1.37 -14.97 -13.44
N HIS A 292 -1.37 -13.64 -13.53
CA HIS A 292 -2.14 -12.69 -12.71
C HIS A 292 -1.67 -12.62 -11.25
N SER A 293 -1.75 -13.74 -10.53
CA SER A 293 -1.56 -13.79 -9.06
C SER A 293 -0.11 -13.82 -8.55
N HIS A 294 0.86 -13.72 -9.45
CA HIS A 294 2.32 -13.73 -9.20
C HIS A 294 2.86 -14.89 -8.34
N HIS A 295 2.16 -16.04 -8.29
CA HIS A 295 2.60 -17.15 -7.43
C HIS A 295 3.86 -17.84 -7.98
N GLU A 296 4.78 -18.19 -7.08
CA GLU A 296 5.93 -19.07 -7.37
C GLU A 296 5.52 -20.53 -7.10
N LEU A 297 4.94 -21.22 -8.08
CA LEU A 297 4.47 -22.59 -7.89
C LEU A 297 5.53 -23.61 -8.34
N ASN A 298 5.64 -24.72 -7.61
CA ASN A 298 6.46 -25.88 -7.99
C ASN A 298 7.98 -25.57 -8.13
N ARG A 299 8.51 -24.67 -7.30
CA ARG A 299 9.90 -24.19 -7.38
C ARG A 299 10.96 -25.31 -7.44
N GLN A 300 10.80 -26.36 -6.64
CA GLN A 300 11.76 -27.48 -6.52
C GLN A 300 11.22 -28.82 -7.04
N GLY A 301 10.17 -28.81 -7.84
CA GLY A 301 9.47 -30.03 -8.24
C GLY A 301 7.96 -29.89 -8.16
N LEU A 302 7.26 -30.88 -8.73
CA LEU A 302 5.81 -30.95 -8.70
C LEU A 302 5.30 -31.09 -7.26
N ASN A 303 4.49 -30.14 -6.80
CA ASN A 303 3.88 -30.14 -5.47
C ASN A 303 2.45 -30.68 -5.56
N ALA A 304 2.11 -31.67 -4.74
CA ALA A 304 0.77 -32.27 -4.71
C ALA A 304 -0.36 -31.25 -4.45
N LYS A 305 -0.09 -30.17 -3.71
CA LYS A 305 -1.08 -29.09 -3.48
C LYS A 305 -1.44 -28.31 -4.74
N ASN A 306 -0.55 -28.33 -5.73
CA ASN A 306 -0.73 -27.64 -7.01
C ASN A 306 -1.24 -28.60 -8.10
N ILE A 307 -1.70 -29.80 -7.72
CA ILE A 307 -2.35 -30.74 -8.63
C ILE A 307 -3.81 -30.84 -8.23
N VAL A 308 -4.68 -30.32 -9.07
CA VAL A 308 -6.12 -30.30 -8.83
C VAL A 308 -6.79 -31.12 -9.91
N ASN A 309 -7.64 -32.08 -9.52
CA ASN A 309 -8.34 -32.97 -10.45
C ASN A 309 -7.39 -33.75 -11.40
N GLY A 310 -6.15 -34.03 -10.93
CA GLY A 310 -5.10 -34.67 -11.74
C GLY A 310 -4.38 -33.72 -12.71
N ILE A 311 -4.64 -32.43 -12.63
CA ILE A 311 -4.10 -31.39 -13.51
C ILE A 311 -3.09 -30.56 -12.71
N PRO A 312 -1.79 -30.60 -13.06
CA PRO A 312 -0.81 -29.67 -12.51
C PRO A 312 -1.10 -28.23 -12.91
N ILE A 313 -0.99 -27.33 -11.94
CA ILE A 313 -1.06 -25.87 -12.10
C ILE A 313 0.32 -25.30 -11.85
N VAL A 314 0.83 -24.48 -12.77
CA VAL A 314 2.17 -23.89 -12.71
C VAL A 314 2.12 -22.38 -12.91
N GLN A 315 2.99 -21.65 -12.22
CA GLN A 315 3.16 -20.20 -12.36
C GLN A 315 4.61 -19.84 -11.96
N ALA A 316 5.22 -18.90 -12.68
CA ALA A 316 6.65 -18.59 -12.62
C ALA A 316 6.97 -17.29 -11.85
N GLY A 317 6.18 -16.97 -10.81
CA GLY A 317 6.32 -15.71 -10.09
C GLY A 317 5.94 -14.53 -10.99
N SER A 318 6.79 -13.50 -11.04
CA SER A 318 6.62 -12.32 -11.91
C SER A 318 7.97 -11.64 -12.18
N LEU A 319 7.96 -10.60 -13.02
CA LEU A 319 9.09 -9.72 -13.34
C LEU A 319 10.31 -10.49 -13.89
N GLY A 320 10.04 -11.64 -14.51
CA GLY A 320 11.04 -12.52 -15.09
C GLY A 320 12.04 -13.08 -14.08
N ARG A 321 11.68 -13.18 -12.79
CA ARG A 321 12.55 -13.79 -11.77
C ARG A 321 12.81 -15.28 -12.04
N PHE A 322 11.86 -15.95 -12.67
CA PHE A 322 11.98 -17.36 -13.03
C PHE A 322 11.55 -17.63 -14.47
N LEU A 323 12.19 -18.64 -15.06
CA LEU A 323 11.70 -19.35 -16.23
C LEU A 323 11.16 -20.70 -15.77
N GLY A 324 9.86 -20.93 -15.93
CA GLY A 324 9.24 -22.21 -15.62
C GLY A 324 9.57 -23.25 -16.68
N GLN A 325 9.88 -24.47 -16.26
CA GLN A 325 10.07 -25.63 -17.15
C GLN A 325 9.10 -26.74 -16.72
N VAL A 326 8.35 -27.26 -17.67
CA VAL A 326 7.48 -28.43 -17.53
C VAL A 326 7.89 -29.47 -18.57
N ASP A 327 8.14 -30.71 -18.16
CA ASP A 327 8.33 -31.81 -19.10
C ASP A 327 7.09 -32.71 -19.08
N ILE A 328 6.51 -32.92 -20.26
CA ILE A 328 5.32 -33.75 -20.48
C ILE A 328 5.75 -34.98 -21.28
N GLN A 329 5.45 -36.16 -20.75
CA GLN A 329 5.58 -37.40 -21.50
C GLN A 329 4.24 -37.67 -22.20
N VAL A 330 4.28 -37.80 -23.52
CA VAL A 330 3.11 -38.02 -24.37
C VAL A 330 3.20 -39.44 -24.97
N SER A 331 2.13 -40.22 -24.83
CA SER A 331 2.01 -41.54 -25.45
C SER A 331 0.54 -41.85 -25.74
N ASN A 332 0.27 -42.85 -26.58
CA ASN A 332 -1.11 -43.20 -26.93
C ASN A 332 -1.94 -43.72 -25.73
N LYS A 333 -1.27 -44.22 -24.67
CA LYS A 333 -1.94 -44.77 -23.47
C LYS A 333 -1.98 -43.81 -22.29
N ASN A 334 -0.99 -42.93 -22.17
CA ASN A 334 -0.83 -42.04 -21.02
C ASN A 334 -0.07 -40.78 -21.42
N THR A 335 -0.66 -39.62 -21.16
CA THR A 335 -0.02 -38.32 -21.29
C THR A 335 0.00 -37.67 -19.91
N ALA A 336 1.18 -37.32 -19.41
CA ALA A 336 1.32 -36.79 -18.06
C ALA A 336 2.52 -35.85 -17.95
N VAL A 337 2.39 -34.83 -17.11
CA VAL A 337 3.51 -34.02 -16.63
C VAL A 337 4.39 -34.90 -15.75
N THR A 338 5.68 -34.98 -16.07
CA THR A 338 6.65 -35.82 -15.35
C THR A 338 7.65 -35.01 -14.54
N ASN A 339 7.87 -33.74 -14.90
CA ASN A 339 8.78 -32.85 -14.19
C ASN A 339 8.31 -31.40 -14.29
N VAL A 340 8.49 -30.64 -13.21
CA VAL A 340 8.23 -29.19 -13.14
C VAL A 340 9.32 -28.55 -12.30
N ARG A 341 9.84 -27.40 -12.71
CA ARG A 341 10.72 -26.56 -11.88
C ARG A 341 10.68 -25.10 -12.28
N LEU A 342 11.07 -24.23 -11.36
CA LEU A 342 11.37 -22.83 -11.66
C LEU A 342 12.88 -22.64 -11.72
N ILE A 343 13.38 -22.16 -12.86
CA ILE A 343 14.79 -21.84 -13.07
C ILE A 343 14.98 -20.36 -12.80
N SER A 344 15.79 -20.00 -11.81
CA SER A 344 16.04 -18.57 -11.53
C SER A 344 16.83 -17.94 -12.66
N THR A 345 16.32 -16.86 -13.23
CA THR A 345 16.94 -16.20 -14.39
C THR A 345 18.30 -15.59 -14.06
N GLU A 346 18.52 -15.15 -12.82
CA GLU A 346 19.81 -14.59 -12.37
C GLU A 346 20.97 -15.58 -12.53
N THR A 347 20.67 -16.89 -12.45
CA THR A 347 21.64 -17.98 -12.56
C THR A 347 21.96 -18.40 -13.98
N LEU A 348 21.14 -17.99 -14.95
CA LEU A 348 21.28 -18.38 -16.35
C LEU A 348 22.31 -17.52 -17.09
N PRO A 349 23.10 -18.08 -18.02
CA PRO A 349 23.99 -17.28 -18.86
C PRO A 349 23.20 -16.36 -19.80
N VAL A 350 23.82 -15.24 -20.23
CA VAL A 350 23.22 -14.29 -21.17
C VAL A 350 23.46 -14.76 -22.61
N ASP A 351 22.41 -14.84 -23.43
CA ASP A 351 22.55 -14.93 -24.89
C ASP A 351 23.00 -13.55 -25.42
N GLN A 352 24.30 -13.40 -25.63
CA GLN A 352 24.93 -12.14 -26.06
C GLN A 352 24.45 -11.68 -27.44
N HIS A 353 24.12 -12.62 -28.34
CA HIS A 353 23.63 -12.28 -29.66
C HIS A 353 22.22 -11.71 -29.56
N PHE A 354 21.35 -12.35 -28.78
CA PHE A 354 20.00 -11.87 -28.54
C PHE A 354 20.01 -10.51 -27.84
N GLU A 355 20.82 -10.35 -26.80
CA GLU A 355 20.97 -9.09 -26.06
C GLU A 355 21.36 -7.94 -26.99
N THR A 356 22.41 -8.13 -27.79
CA THR A 356 22.93 -7.08 -28.68
C THR A 356 21.94 -6.74 -29.80
N LYS A 357 21.25 -7.74 -30.36
CA LYS A 357 20.39 -7.54 -31.54
C LYS A 357 18.97 -7.11 -31.20
N GLN A 358 18.42 -7.57 -30.09
CA GLN A 358 17.02 -7.37 -29.76
C GLN A 358 16.81 -6.41 -28.59
N ILE A 359 17.67 -6.47 -27.56
CA ILE A 359 17.45 -5.70 -26.32
C ILE A 359 18.13 -4.33 -26.35
N GLN A 360 19.40 -4.27 -26.75
CA GLN A 360 20.15 -3.01 -26.78
C GLN A 360 19.52 -1.90 -27.65
N PRO A 361 18.91 -2.18 -28.82
CA PRO A 361 18.19 -1.16 -29.58
C PRO A 361 16.97 -0.61 -28.83
N LEU A 362 16.20 -1.47 -28.17
CA LEU A 362 15.05 -1.08 -27.36
C LEU A 362 15.48 -0.25 -26.15
N LEU A 363 16.55 -0.68 -25.46
CA LEU A 363 17.15 0.08 -24.36
C LEU A 363 17.62 1.46 -24.82
N THR A 364 18.22 1.56 -26.02
CA THR A 364 18.66 2.84 -26.56
C THR A 364 17.49 3.80 -26.80
N GLN A 365 16.38 3.30 -27.35
CA GLN A 365 15.15 4.10 -27.51
C GLN A 365 14.57 4.52 -26.16
N ALA A 366 14.48 3.58 -25.21
CA ALA A 366 14.04 3.83 -23.85
C ALA A 366 14.93 4.86 -23.11
N ARG A 367 16.26 4.81 -23.27
CA ARG A 367 17.22 5.76 -22.69
C ARG A 367 17.00 7.20 -23.16
N ASN A 368 16.58 7.39 -24.41
CA ASN A 368 16.24 8.71 -24.91
C ASN A 368 15.01 9.29 -24.18
N LEU A 369 14.03 8.44 -23.85
CA LEU A 369 12.85 8.82 -23.06
C LEU A 369 13.22 9.09 -21.60
N PHE A 370 14.12 8.30 -21.01
CA PHE A 370 14.70 8.53 -19.69
C PHE A 370 15.32 9.93 -19.55
N SER A 371 15.96 10.42 -20.62
CA SER A 371 16.64 11.72 -20.62
C SER A 371 15.67 12.91 -20.70
N ARG A 372 14.35 12.66 -20.84
CA ARG A 372 13.32 13.71 -20.94
C ARG A 372 13.23 14.52 -19.63
N PRO A 373 13.37 15.85 -19.68
CA PRO A 373 13.09 16.73 -18.54
C PRO A 373 11.64 16.62 -18.08
N ILE A 374 11.42 16.52 -16.76
CA ILE A 374 10.08 16.50 -16.14
C ILE A 374 9.88 17.61 -15.10
N GLY A 375 10.94 18.29 -14.67
CA GLY A 375 10.85 19.41 -13.74
C GLY A 375 12.23 19.85 -13.26
N ILE A 376 12.27 20.70 -12.24
CA ILE A 376 13.51 21.10 -11.55
C ILE A 376 13.51 20.61 -10.11
N ALA A 377 14.69 20.27 -9.58
CA ALA A 377 14.90 20.04 -8.16
C ALA A 377 15.72 21.20 -7.59
N LEU A 378 15.31 21.74 -6.44
CA LEU A 378 16.19 22.64 -5.70
C LEU A 378 17.41 21.88 -5.17
N ASP A 379 18.50 22.62 -4.98
CA ASP A 379 19.66 22.16 -4.24
C ASP A 379 19.31 22.08 -2.74
N ASN A 380 18.65 20.99 -2.34
CA ASN A 380 18.30 20.68 -0.97
C ASN A 380 18.95 19.33 -0.56
N PRO A 381 19.86 19.33 0.44
CA PRO A 381 20.47 18.10 0.95
C PRO A 381 19.47 17.02 1.39
N GLU A 382 18.26 17.38 1.81
CA GLU A 382 17.22 16.42 2.19
C GLU A 382 16.69 15.58 1.01
N TYR A 383 16.88 16.07 -0.22
CA TYR A 383 16.48 15.32 -1.41
C TYR A 383 17.55 14.33 -1.85
N HIS A 384 18.77 14.39 -1.28
CA HIS A 384 19.89 13.57 -1.76
C HIS A 384 19.74 12.10 -1.41
N THR A 385 20.33 11.22 -2.23
CA THR A 385 20.23 9.76 -2.04
C THR A 385 20.69 9.30 -0.66
N ASP A 386 21.80 9.84 -0.14
CA ASP A 386 22.30 9.46 1.17
C ASP A 386 21.36 9.89 2.30
N TYR A 387 20.71 11.05 2.16
CA TYR A 387 19.72 11.50 3.15
C TYR A 387 18.52 10.57 3.14
N ILE A 388 17.93 10.33 1.96
CA ILE A 388 16.78 9.43 1.82
C ILE A 388 17.13 8.05 2.39
N ARG A 389 18.26 7.45 1.99
CA ARG A 389 18.64 6.10 2.44
C ARG A 389 19.01 5.98 3.92
N ASN A 390 19.42 7.05 4.58
CA ASN A 390 19.73 7.00 6.03
C ASN A 390 18.51 7.29 6.91
N TYR A 391 17.47 7.91 6.34
CA TYR A 391 16.39 8.50 7.12
C TYR A 391 14.97 8.08 6.72
N TYR A 392 14.80 7.32 5.62
CA TYR A 392 13.49 6.87 5.13
C TYR A 392 12.62 6.14 6.14
N GLY A 393 13.22 5.41 7.09
CA GLY A 393 12.50 4.64 8.10
C GLY A 393 12.51 5.23 9.51
N ASN A 394 13.13 6.40 9.75
CA ASN A 394 13.33 6.94 11.11
C ASN A 394 12.91 8.40 11.33
N ARG A 395 12.27 9.05 10.34
CA ARG A 395 11.76 10.43 10.44
C ARG A 395 10.83 10.77 9.29
N GLU A 396 10.24 11.96 9.38
CA GLU A 396 9.54 12.62 8.27
C GLU A 396 10.51 12.92 7.13
N LEU A 397 10.08 12.68 5.89
CA LEU A 397 10.85 13.01 4.69
C LEU A 397 10.05 13.95 3.78
N SER A 398 10.67 15.07 3.42
CA SER A 398 10.11 16.06 2.48
C SER A 398 9.74 15.46 1.12
N LEU A 399 10.55 14.53 0.59
CA LEU A 399 10.24 13.83 -0.67
C LEU A 399 9.05 12.87 -0.53
N ALA A 400 8.93 12.17 0.60
CA ALA A 400 7.79 11.28 0.86
C ALA A 400 6.49 12.08 1.06
N ASN A 401 6.57 13.23 1.72
CA ASN A 401 5.46 14.17 1.86
C ASN A 401 4.94 14.63 0.50
N PHE A 402 5.86 15.05 -0.39
CA PHE A 402 5.52 15.46 -1.75
C PHE A 402 4.77 14.36 -2.51
N ILE A 403 5.25 13.10 -2.43
CA ILE A 403 4.62 11.96 -3.11
C ILE A 403 3.24 11.66 -2.53
N THR A 404 3.12 11.56 -1.22
CA THR A 404 1.85 11.21 -0.56
C THR A 404 0.77 12.27 -0.76
N ASP A 405 1.13 13.56 -0.74
CA ASP A 405 0.23 14.65 -1.12
C ASP A 405 -0.08 14.63 -2.63
N GLY A 406 0.90 14.29 -3.46
CA GLY A 406 0.75 14.06 -4.89
C GLY A 406 -0.30 12.99 -5.20
N ILE A 407 -0.29 11.85 -4.50
CA ILE A 407 -1.28 10.79 -4.66
C ILE A 407 -2.70 11.33 -4.46
N VAL A 408 -2.94 12.04 -3.35
CA VAL A 408 -4.25 12.63 -3.03
C VAL A 408 -4.67 13.63 -4.11
N TYR A 409 -3.75 14.52 -4.51
CA TYR A 409 -4.01 15.52 -5.54
C TYR A 409 -4.36 14.86 -6.89
N ARG A 410 -3.57 13.88 -7.34
CA ARG A 410 -3.74 13.23 -8.64
C ARG A 410 -5.03 12.43 -8.70
N LEU A 411 -5.32 11.63 -7.68
CA LEU A 411 -6.58 10.90 -7.62
C LEU A 411 -7.80 11.83 -7.59
N LYS A 412 -7.71 12.99 -6.92
CA LYS A 412 -8.75 14.03 -6.99
C LYS A 412 -8.92 14.57 -8.42
N THR A 413 -7.83 14.85 -9.15
CA THR A 413 -7.91 15.30 -10.55
C THR A 413 -8.49 14.25 -11.50
N LEU A 414 -8.35 12.97 -11.15
CA LEU A 414 -8.91 11.84 -11.88
C LEU A 414 -10.35 11.48 -11.44
N ASN A 415 -11.02 12.35 -10.67
CA ASN A 415 -12.36 12.11 -10.10
C ASN A 415 -12.48 10.86 -9.23
N GLN A 416 -11.39 10.44 -8.56
CA GLN A 416 -11.36 9.38 -7.57
C GLN A 416 -10.87 9.92 -6.21
N PRO A 417 -11.54 10.90 -5.59
CA PRO A 417 -11.04 11.54 -4.39
C PRO A 417 -10.85 10.54 -3.24
N VAL A 418 -9.73 10.67 -2.53
CA VAL A 418 -9.39 9.93 -1.31
C VAL A 418 -9.07 10.90 -0.19
N ASP A 419 -9.15 10.45 1.07
CA ASP A 419 -8.91 11.29 2.24
C ASP A 419 -7.42 11.41 2.56
N ILE A 420 -6.66 10.31 2.41
CA ILE A 420 -5.26 10.21 2.84
C ILE A 420 -4.45 9.48 1.76
N GLY A 421 -3.22 9.90 1.55
CA GLY A 421 -2.22 9.20 0.75
C GLY A 421 -1.15 8.58 1.65
N MET A 422 -0.61 7.44 1.27
CA MET A 422 0.50 6.80 1.98
C MET A 422 1.45 6.09 1.01
N ILE A 423 2.71 5.93 1.43
CA ILE A 423 3.67 5.08 0.73
C ILE A 423 4.47 4.27 1.74
N ASP A 424 4.86 3.05 1.36
CA ASP A 424 5.92 2.33 2.07
C ASP A 424 7.24 3.05 1.84
N SER A 425 7.97 3.31 2.91
CA SER A 425 9.28 3.96 2.86
C SER A 425 10.28 3.23 1.98
N SER A 426 10.14 1.91 1.80
CA SER A 426 10.97 1.09 0.91
C SER A 426 10.71 1.33 -0.59
N SER A 427 9.59 1.99 -0.94
CA SER A 427 9.33 2.44 -2.30
C SER A 427 10.31 3.54 -2.76
N LEU A 428 10.95 4.24 -1.82
CA LEU A 428 11.99 5.23 -2.08
C LEU A 428 13.38 4.58 -2.08
N ARG A 429 13.93 4.33 -3.28
CA ARG A 429 15.24 3.67 -3.43
C ARG A 429 16.42 4.62 -3.51
N ARG A 430 16.17 5.86 -3.93
CA ARG A 430 17.17 6.93 -4.11
C ARG A 430 16.56 8.29 -3.86
N GLY A 431 17.41 9.31 -3.84
CA GLY A 431 17.05 10.71 -3.86
C GLY A 431 17.39 11.37 -5.20
N LEU A 432 17.20 12.68 -5.29
CA LEU A 432 17.50 13.52 -6.45
C LEU A 432 18.96 13.99 -6.45
N SER A 433 19.46 14.32 -7.63
CA SER A 433 20.71 15.05 -7.80
C SER A 433 20.47 16.55 -7.65
N LEU A 434 21.29 17.23 -6.85
CA LEU A 434 21.12 18.64 -6.46
C LEU A 434 21.23 19.61 -7.65
N GLY A 435 20.40 20.67 -7.65
CA GLY A 435 20.52 21.82 -8.57
C GLY A 435 20.25 21.51 -10.05
N ASN A 436 19.61 20.38 -10.37
CA ASN A 436 19.50 19.86 -11.73
C ASN A 436 18.07 19.83 -12.26
N ILE A 437 17.99 19.78 -13.59
CA ILE A 437 16.80 19.31 -14.30
C ILE A 437 16.54 17.87 -13.85
N ILE A 438 15.34 17.63 -13.33
CA ILE A 438 14.85 16.29 -13.05
C ILE A 438 14.46 15.67 -14.38
N THR A 439 15.02 14.51 -14.68
CA THR A 439 14.63 13.72 -15.84
C THR A 439 13.65 12.61 -15.45
N MET A 440 12.95 12.06 -16.45
CA MET A 440 12.15 10.84 -16.27
C MET A 440 12.97 9.73 -15.62
N GLY A 441 14.25 9.67 -15.95
CA GLY A 441 15.20 8.72 -15.40
C GLY A 441 15.56 8.92 -13.95
N ASP A 442 15.76 10.17 -13.53
CA ASP A 442 15.97 10.49 -12.12
C ASP A 442 14.77 10.04 -11.30
N TRP A 443 13.55 10.27 -11.80
CA TRP A 443 12.33 9.83 -11.14
C TRP A 443 12.20 8.30 -11.08
N PHE A 444 12.47 7.62 -12.19
CA PHE A 444 12.49 6.15 -12.25
C PHE A 444 13.49 5.56 -11.24
N ASN A 445 14.64 6.21 -11.04
CA ASN A 445 15.63 5.76 -10.07
C ASN A 445 15.20 5.96 -8.60
N ILE A 446 14.32 6.93 -8.32
CA ILE A 446 13.76 7.16 -6.99
C ILE A 446 12.70 6.11 -6.68
N MET A 447 11.76 5.89 -7.60
CA MET A 447 10.66 4.92 -7.49
C MET A 447 10.68 3.94 -8.67
N PRO A 448 11.56 2.92 -8.63
CA PRO A 448 11.78 2.02 -9.77
C PRO A 448 10.68 0.97 -9.95
N PHE A 449 9.79 0.83 -8.96
CA PHE A 449 8.74 -0.16 -8.95
C PHE A 449 7.56 0.27 -9.83
N ALA A 450 6.88 -0.72 -10.38
CA ALA A 450 5.67 -0.57 -11.17
C ALA A 450 4.41 -0.58 -10.31
N ASP A 451 4.47 0.05 -9.14
CA ASP A 451 3.36 0.01 -8.21
C ASP A 451 2.18 0.79 -8.78
N THR A 452 1.00 0.15 -8.74
CA THR A 452 -0.28 0.83 -8.99
C THR A 452 -0.81 1.39 -7.68
N ILE A 453 -1.74 2.34 -7.76
CA ILE A 453 -2.39 2.91 -6.58
C ILE A 453 -3.52 1.96 -6.12
N ARG A 454 -3.54 1.61 -4.84
CA ARG A 454 -4.57 0.83 -4.17
C ARG A 454 -5.24 1.67 -3.11
N ILE A 455 -6.58 1.61 -3.05
CA ILE A 455 -7.39 2.35 -2.08
C ILE A 455 -7.90 1.38 -1.01
N TYR A 456 -7.64 1.69 0.25
CA TYR A 456 -8.13 0.99 1.43
C TYR A 456 -9.26 1.78 2.07
N ARG A 457 -10.28 1.09 2.60
CA ARG A 457 -11.33 1.69 3.43
C ARG A 457 -11.09 1.30 4.88
N LEU A 458 -10.65 2.26 5.69
CA LEU A 458 -10.35 2.05 7.10
C LEU A 458 -11.19 2.97 7.98
N THR A 459 -11.59 2.48 9.15
CA THR A 459 -12.17 3.32 10.23
C THR A 459 -11.08 4.12 10.94
N GLY A 460 -11.43 5.22 11.62
CA GLY A 460 -10.49 5.96 12.45
C GLY A 460 -9.79 5.09 13.50
N LYS A 461 -10.48 4.08 14.05
CA LYS A 461 -9.85 3.10 14.96
C LYS A 461 -8.80 2.23 14.25
N GLN A 462 -9.08 1.75 13.04
CA GLN A 462 -8.11 0.98 12.25
C GLN A 462 -6.91 1.84 11.82
N ILE A 463 -7.12 3.14 11.54
CA ILE A 463 -6.03 4.09 11.29
C ILE A 463 -5.17 4.26 12.53
N TYR A 464 -5.77 4.40 13.72
CA TYR A 464 -5.04 4.44 14.98
C TYR A 464 -4.17 3.18 15.15
N ASP A 465 -4.72 2.00 14.89
CA ASP A 465 -3.99 0.73 14.98
C ASP A 465 -2.85 0.66 13.94
N LEU A 466 -3.07 1.17 12.72
CA LEU A 466 -2.04 1.27 11.69
C LEU A 466 -0.91 2.23 12.09
N LEU A 467 -1.22 3.36 12.73
CA LEU A 467 -0.20 4.28 13.22
C LEU A 467 0.60 3.67 14.38
N GLN A 468 -0.06 2.89 15.24
CA GLN A 468 0.59 2.14 16.32
C GLN A 468 1.50 1.01 15.80
N ASP A 469 1.08 0.31 14.74
CA ASP A 469 1.94 -0.60 13.98
C ASP A 469 3.14 0.15 13.40
N ASN A 470 2.90 1.31 12.77
CA ASN A 470 3.96 2.12 12.18
C ASN A 470 5.01 2.58 13.20
N ALA A 471 4.60 2.92 14.42
CA ALA A 471 5.51 3.23 15.54
C ALA A 471 6.40 2.05 15.93
N SER A 472 5.90 0.82 15.82
CA SER A 472 6.68 -0.39 16.09
C SER A 472 7.70 -0.70 14.98
N ARG A 473 7.41 -0.25 13.75
CA ARG A 473 8.25 -0.46 12.55
C ARG A 473 9.40 0.53 12.43
N ILE A 474 9.31 1.69 13.09
CA ILE A 474 10.31 2.74 12.98
C ILE A 474 11.74 2.25 13.28
N ASP A 475 12.71 2.72 12.51
CA ASP A 475 14.13 2.47 12.75
C ASP A 475 14.58 3.22 14.01
N ARG A 476 15.28 2.51 14.91
CA ARG A 476 15.65 3.01 16.25
C ARG A 476 17.13 3.39 16.33
N PRO A 477 17.51 4.37 17.16
CA PRO A 477 18.92 4.65 17.44
C PRO A 477 19.62 3.39 17.96
N ASN A 478 20.71 2.99 17.30
CA ASN A 478 21.53 1.80 17.59
C ASN A 478 20.95 0.44 17.15
N GLU A 479 19.85 0.41 16.41
CA GLU A 479 19.43 -0.79 15.70
C GLU A 479 19.95 -0.74 14.25
N PRO A 480 20.31 -1.89 13.65
CA PRO A 480 20.57 -1.94 12.21
C PRO A 480 19.33 -1.43 11.48
N HIS A 481 19.50 -0.58 10.47
CA HIS A 481 18.39 -0.16 9.60
C HIS A 481 17.61 -1.39 9.14
N THR A 482 16.37 -1.52 9.61
CA THR A 482 15.60 -2.75 9.44
C THR A 482 14.82 -2.78 8.12
N GLU A 483 14.77 -1.65 7.42
CA GLU A 483 14.25 -1.40 6.06
C GLU A 483 12.78 -1.74 5.77
N ARG A 484 11.90 -1.97 6.75
CA ARG A 484 10.69 -2.79 6.46
C ARG A 484 9.37 -2.28 7.02
N GLY A 485 8.51 -1.79 6.10
CA GLY A 485 7.08 -1.56 6.32
C GLY A 485 6.72 -0.22 6.96
N PHE A 486 7.70 0.66 7.26
CA PHE A 486 7.41 1.99 7.77
C PHE A 486 6.70 2.83 6.70
N LEU A 487 5.59 3.46 7.06
CA LEU A 487 4.70 4.22 6.19
C LEU A 487 4.88 5.72 6.39
N HIS A 488 4.94 6.44 5.26
CA HIS A 488 4.77 7.90 5.21
C HIS A 488 3.33 8.24 4.81
N PHE A 489 2.81 9.36 5.30
CA PHE A 489 1.42 9.79 5.08
C PHE A 489 1.33 11.22 4.52
N SER A 490 0.22 11.50 3.82
CA SER A 490 -0.12 12.82 3.33
C SER A 490 -0.43 13.80 4.47
N SER A 491 -0.47 15.09 4.17
CA SER A 491 -0.69 16.22 5.10
C SER A 491 -1.97 16.14 5.93
N HIS A 492 -2.85 15.21 5.58
CA HIS A 492 -4.15 14.97 6.19
C HIS A 492 -4.03 14.19 7.51
N ILE A 493 -2.89 13.54 7.78
CA ILE A 493 -2.58 12.93 9.07
C ILE A 493 -1.45 13.71 9.74
N ARG A 494 -1.59 14.01 11.04
CA ARG A 494 -0.48 14.48 11.88
C ARG A 494 -0.41 13.64 13.13
N TYR A 495 0.78 13.22 13.53
CA TYR A 495 0.98 12.42 14.73
C TYR A 495 2.42 12.48 15.25
N SER A 496 2.61 12.03 16.49
CA SER A 496 3.91 11.87 17.12
C SER A 496 4.14 10.42 17.52
N ILE A 497 5.37 9.94 17.38
CA ILE A 497 5.84 8.64 17.84
C ILE A 497 6.75 8.84 19.06
N ALA A 498 6.45 8.15 20.15
CA ALA A 498 7.38 7.96 21.25
C ALA A 498 8.06 6.59 21.06
N LEU A 499 9.40 6.58 21.03
CA LEU A 499 10.16 5.35 20.80
C LEU A 499 10.03 4.36 21.97
N GLY A 500 10.00 4.84 23.21
CA GLY A 500 10.01 3.95 24.38
C GLY A 500 11.32 3.16 24.49
N LEU A 501 11.39 2.17 25.39
CA LEU A 501 12.61 1.39 25.61
C LEU A 501 12.80 0.29 24.56
N SER A 502 11.71 -0.29 24.07
CA SER A 502 11.68 -1.32 23.04
C SER A 502 10.60 -1.05 21.97
N ARG A 503 10.57 -1.84 20.89
CA ARG A 503 9.54 -1.72 19.84
C ARG A 503 8.12 -1.92 20.36
N SER A 504 7.93 -2.77 21.37
CA SER A 504 6.62 -2.96 22.02
C SER A 504 6.23 -1.81 22.94
N ASP A 505 7.18 -0.96 23.36
CA ASP A 505 6.91 0.24 24.15
C ASP A 505 6.67 1.48 23.27
N ALA A 506 6.89 1.35 21.96
CA ALA A 506 6.65 2.43 21.03
C ALA A 506 5.17 2.79 21.03
N SER A 507 4.83 4.08 21.01
CA SER A 507 3.45 4.53 21.07
C SER A 507 3.21 5.78 20.24
N VAL A 508 1.97 5.95 19.81
CA VAL A 508 1.53 7.13 19.06
C VAL A 508 0.74 8.08 19.94
N PHE A 509 0.88 9.39 19.71
CA PHE A 509 0.17 10.44 20.44
C PHE A 509 0.02 11.71 19.58
N HIS A 510 -0.84 12.65 20.02
CA HIS A 510 -1.21 13.86 19.26
C HIS A 510 -1.67 13.56 17.82
N ILE A 511 -2.52 12.55 17.68
CA ILE A 511 -3.00 12.13 16.36
C ILE A 511 -4.19 12.99 15.96
N THR A 512 -4.09 13.61 14.78
CA THR A 512 -5.21 14.30 14.15
C THR A 512 -5.39 13.85 12.72
N LEU A 513 -6.64 13.64 12.30
CA LEU A 513 -7.03 13.43 10.91
C LEU A 513 -7.77 14.68 10.43
N ASN A 514 -7.25 15.36 9.41
CA ASN A 514 -7.76 16.63 8.92
C ASN A 514 -7.93 17.70 10.01
N GLY A 515 -7.02 17.71 10.99
CA GLY A 515 -7.02 18.65 12.12
C GLY A 515 -8.00 18.30 13.24
N VAL A 516 -8.76 17.21 13.13
CA VAL A 516 -9.67 16.72 14.18
C VAL A 516 -8.98 15.59 14.96
N PRO A 517 -9.06 15.55 16.31
CA PRO A 517 -8.52 14.45 17.10
C PRO A 517 -9.09 13.08 16.68
N ILE A 518 -8.23 12.08 16.57
CA ILE A 518 -8.63 10.76 16.06
C ILE A 518 -9.68 10.07 16.92
N GLU A 519 -9.68 10.33 18.24
CA GLU A 519 -10.62 9.78 19.21
C GLU A 519 -12.06 10.22 18.94
N GLU A 520 -12.24 11.40 18.33
CA GLU A 520 -13.55 11.92 17.91
C GLU A 520 -14.04 11.28 16.59
N GLN A 521 -13.19 10.49 15.93
CA GLN A 521 -13.42 9.98 14.58
C GLN A 521 -13.21 8.47 14.46
N PHE A 522 -13.15 7.73 15.58
CA PHE A 522 -12.88 6.29 15.56
C PHE A 522 -13.86 5.48 14.71
N GLU A 523 -15.15 5.85 14.72
CA GLU A 523 -16.19 5.17 13.95
C GLU A 523 -16.32 5.68 12.50
N LYS A 524 -15.61 6.77 12.15
CA LYS A 524 -15.68 7.34 10.80
C LYS A 524 -14.79 6.54 9.85
N GLU A 525 -15.30 6.23 8.67
CA GLU A 525 -14.52 5.64 7.59
C GLU A 525 -13.76 6.69 6.78
N PHE A 526 -12.58 6.30 6.31
CA PHE A 526 -11.70 7.09 5.43
C PHE A 526 -11.21 6.21 4.28
N LEU A 527 -11.02 6.83 3.12
CA LEU A 527 -10.35 6.25 1.97
C LEU A 527 -8.88 6.62 1.99
N ILE A 528 -8.02 5.61 1.99
CA ILE A 528 -6.57 5.76 2.08
C ILE A 528 -5.96 5.16 0.83
N ALA A 529 -5.29 5.97 0.01
CA ALA A 529 -4.57 5.50 -1.17
C ALA A 529 -3.11 5.21 -0.83
N GLY A 530 -2.61 4.06 -1.21
CA GLY A 530 -1.18 3.73 -1.19
C GLY A 530 -0.78 2.90 -2.38
N THR A 531 0.44 2.37 -2.38
CA THR A 531 0.88 1.41 -3.40
C THR A 531 0.16 0.07 -3.25
N ASN A 532 -0.05 -0.65 -4.35
CA ASN A 532 -0.57 -2.02 -4.36
C ASN A 532 0.40 -3.01 -3.69
N PHE A 533 1.69 -2.68 -3.71
CA PHE A 533 2.71 -3.32 -2.89
C PHE A 533 2.91 -2.55 -1.59
N ILE A 534 2.60 -3.19 -0.46
CA ILE A 534 3.03 -2.77 0.88
C ILE A 534 3.69 -3.98 1.50
N ARG A 535 4.91 -3.82 2.04
CA ARG A 535 5.68 -4.97 2.49
C ARG A 535 5.13 -5.52 3.80
N GLU A 536 4.69 -6.78 3.79
CA GLU A 536 4.28 -7.52 4.99
C GLU A 536 5.46 -8.25 5.66
N TYR A 537 5.14 -8.94 6.77
CA TYR A 537 6.03 -9.62 7.72
C TYR A 537 7.36 -10.12 7.15
N ALA A 538 8.46 -9.65 7.73
CA ALA A 538 9.84 -9.98 7.45
C ALA A 538 10.39 -11.02 8.43
N ASP A 539 11.16 -11.97 7.88
CA ASP A 539 11.75 -13.11 8.61
C ASP A 539 12.68 -12.79 9.79
N SER A 540 13.18 -11.56 9.96
CA SER A 540 14.26 -11.28 10.93
C SER A 540 13.80 -10.97 12.36
N TRP A 541 12.74 -10.17 12.55
CA TRP A 541 12.19 -9.85 13.88
C TRP A 541 10.69 -10.14 13.98
N GLU A 542 9.94 -9.86 12.91
CA GLU A 542 8.48 -10.06 12.83
C GLU A 542 8.06 -11.53 12.79
N ASN A 543 9.00 -12.47 12.57
CA ASN A 543 8.77 -13.92 12.58
C ASN A 543 9.33 -14.65 13.80
N THR A 544 9.88 -13.92 14.78
CA THR A 544 10.21 -14.53 16.07
C THR A 544 8.97 -14.55 16.95
N GLU A 545 8.60 -15.72 17.49
CA GLU A 545 7.39 -15.89 18.33
C GLU A 545 7.33 -14.88 19.49
N ASN A 546 8.49 -14.49 20.03
CA ASN A 546 8.58 -13.53 21.13
C ASN A 546 8.14 -12.10 20.76
N TYR A 547 8.27 -11.68 19.50
CA TYR A 547 7.92 -10.31 19.09
C TYR A 547 6.50 -10.22 18.52
N ARG A 548 6.01 -11.25 17.81
CA ARG A 548 4.60 -11.29 17.36
C ARG A 548 3.60 -11.21 18.52
N ASN A 549 3.96 -11.77 19.67
CA ASN A 549 3.11 -11.74 20.86
C ASN A 549 3.06 -10.36 21.54
N ASN A 550 4.05 -9.48 21.27
CA ASN A 550 4.22 -8.20 21.98
C ASN A 550 4.06 -6.96 21.09
N CYS A 551 4.08 -7.11 19.76
CA CYS A 551 3.80 -6.03 18.80
C CYS A 551 2.63 -6.44 17.88
N PRO A 552 1.42 -5.92 18.07
CA PRO A 552 0.29 -6.22 17.19
C PRO A 552 0.49 -5.52 15.83
N LEU A 553 1.01 -6.25 14.85
CA LEU A 553 1.25 -5.73 13.50
C LEU A 553 -0.04 -5.80 12.67
N VAL A 554 -0.25 -4.80 11.82
CA VAL A 554 -1.45 -4.70 10.97
C VAL A 554 -1.20 -5.36 9.62
N ASP A 555 -2.12 -6.25 9.23
CA ASP A 555 -2.18 -6.87 7.90
C ASP A 555 -3.24 -6.11 7.07
N LEU A 556 -2.76 -5.19 6.22
CA LEU A 556 -3.62 -4.35 5.38
C LEU A 556 -4.41 -5.15 4.33
N ASN A 557 -3.94 -6.36 3.96
CA ASN A 557 -4.64 -7.25 3.04
C ASN A 557 -5.86 -7.93 3.68
N ARG A 558 -6.14 -7.71 4.97
CA ARG A 558 -7.41 -8.13 5.61
C ARG A 558 -8.52 -7.10 5.52
N TYR A 559 -8.19 -5.85 5.22
CA TYR A 559 -9.20 -4.79 5.11
C TYR A 559 -9.81 -4.70 3.72
N GLN A 560 -10.97 -4.04 3.65
CA GLN A 560 -11.63 -3.74 2.39
C GLN A 560 -10.73 -2.82 1.54
N ARG A 561 -10.47 -3.23 0.31
CA ARG A 561 -9.56 -2.55 -0.61
C ARG A 561 -10.02 -2.65 -2.06
N SER A 562 -9.50 -1.76 -2.90
CA SER A 562 -9.66 -1.79 -4.35
C SER A 562 -8.38 -1.30 -5.02
N ASP A 563 -7.84 -2.08 -5.95
CA ASP A 563 -6.79 -1.62 -6.86
C ASP A 563 -7.39 -0.69 -7.92
N THR A 564 -6.69 0.40 -8.22
CA THR A 564 -7.13 1.40 -9.22
C THR A 564 -6.52 1.16 -10.59
N ASP A 565 -5.47 0.33 -10.65
CA ASP A 565 -4.61 0.10 -11.81
C ASP A 565 -3.96 1.39 -12.37
N ILE A 566 -3.98 2.47 -11.60
CA ILE A 566 -3.31 3.73 -11.95
C ILE A 566 -1.86 3.61 -11.51
N PHE A 567 -0.91 3.74 -12.45
CA PHE A 567 0.51 3.71 -12.13
C PHE A 567 0.92 4.93 -11.33
N LEU A 568 1.38 4.71 -10.10
CA LEU A 568 1.84 5.78 -9.21
C LEU A 568 2.91 6.63 -9.89
N ARG A 569 3.85 5.98 -10.59
CA ARG A 569 4.95 6.65 -11.29
C ARG A 569 4.45 7.65 -12.32
N THR A 570 3.49 7.25 -13.16
CA THR A 570 2.92 8.10 -14.21
C THR A 570 2.26 9.32 -13.60
N GLU A 571 1.43 9.12 -12.58
CA GLU A 571 0.76 10.23 -11.90
C GLU A 571 1.73 11.17 -11.19
N MET A 572 2.81 10.64 -10.63
CA MET A 572 3.83 11.48 -10.00
C MET A 572 4.62 12.27 -11.04
N VAL A 573 4.92 11.71 -12.22
CA VAL A 573 5.53 12.47 -13.32
C VAL A 573 4.63 13.62 -13.74
N THR A 574 3.34 13.36 -13.94
CA THR A 574 2.35 14.41 -14.26
C THR A 574 2.27 15.44 -13.13
N TYR A 575 2.26 15.01 -11.87
CA TYR A 575 2.26 15.90 -10.72
C TYR A 575 3.48 16.83 -10.70
N ILE A 576 4.69 16.28 -10.91
CA ILE A 576 5.94 17.05 -10.96
C ILE A 576 5.89 18.08 -12.10
N GLN A 577 5.42 17.67 -13.28
CA GLN A 577 5.29 18.56 -14.43
C GLN A 577 4.29 19.70 -14.18
N GLU A 578 3.11 19.39 -13.62
CA GLU A 578 2.09 20.38 -13.27
C GLU A 578 2.57 21.36 -12.21
N LYS A 579 3.38 20.91 -11.25
CA LYS A 579 4.00 21.76 -10.23
C LYS A 579 5.26 22.48 -10.71
N GLY A 580 5.82 22.09 -11.85
CA GLY A 580 7.07 22.61 -12.40
C GLY A 580 8.34 22.06 -11.74
N GLY A 581 8.24 21.15 -10.77
CA GLY A 581 9.39 20.59 -10.06
C GLY A 581 9.12 20.15 -8.62
N ILE A 582 10.18 19.69 -7.97
CA ILE A 582 10.21 19.27 -6.56
C ILE A 582 10.99 20.33 -5.78
N THR A 583 10.24 21.22 -5.12
CA THR A 583 10.75 22.38 -4.39
C THR A 583 9.97 22.57 -3.08
N TYR A 584 10.43 23.48 -2.23
CA TYR A 584 9.71 23.81 -1.00
C TYR A 584 8.30 24.38 -1.32
N GLU A 585 8.21 25.23 -2.34
CA GLU A 585 6.96 25.86 -2.79
C GLU A 585 5.98 24.86 -3.40
N THR A 586 6.49 23.76 -3.97
CA THR A 586 5.65 22.70 -4.54
C THR A 586 5.24 21.63 -3.54
N GLY A 587 5.63 21.78 -2.28
CA GLY A 587 5.18 20.94 -1.15
C GLY A 587 6.18 19.85 -0.73
N ALA A 588 7.40 19.84 -1.26
CA ALA A 588 8.47 18.96 -0.78
C ALA A 588 9.10 19.51 0.50
N VAL A 589 8.33 19.54 1.58
CA VAL A 589 8.74 20.13 2.87
C VAL A 589 8.43 19.17 4.02
N CYS A 590 9.25 19.19 5.06
CA CYS A 590 8.86 18.62 6.35
C CYS A 590 7.95 19.65 7.05
N ASP A 591 6.65 19.36 7.13
CA ASP A 591 5.63 20.24 7.72
C ASP A 591 5.25 19.84 9.14
N GLY A 592 5.98 18.90 9.73
CA GLY A 592 5.77 18.40 11.08
C GLY A 592 4.57 17.47 11.20
N ARG A 593 4.17 16.82 10.10
CA ARG A 593 3.13 15.77 10.13
C ARG A 593 3.58 14.52 10.88
N LEU A 594 4.89 14.31 11.02
CA LEU A 594 5.44 13.27 11.89
C LEU A 594 6.51 13.87 12.81
N LYS A 595 6.34 13.69 14.12
CA LYS A 595 7.35 14.01 15.13
C LYS A 595 7.78 12.76 15.89
N ILE A 596 9.05 12.67 16.25
CA ILE A 596 9.60 11.52 16.98
C ILE A 596 10.30 12.02 18.23
N VAL A 597 10.01 11.37 19.35
CA VAL A 597 10.61 11.64 20.66
C VAL A 597 11.03 10.33 21.33
N ASP A 598 12.02 10.38 22.23
CA ASP A 598 12.49 9.18 22.94
C ASP A 598 11.43 8.61 23.89
N GLN A 599 10.72 9.49 24.62
CA GLN A 599 9.66 9.12 25.55
C GLN A 599 8.44 10.02 25.38
N LYS A 600 7.25 9.47 25.65
CA LYS A 600 6.00 10.22 25.62
C LYS A 600 6.04 11.27 26.75
N PRO A 601 5.76 12.56 26.46
CA PRO A 601 5.58 13.55 27.51
C PRO A 601 4.45 13.11 28.46
N LEU A 602 4.67 13.17 29.77
CA LEU A 602 3.65 12.81 30.75
C LEU A 602 2.54 13.87 30.77
N MET A 603 1.29 13.43 30.53
CA MET A 603 0.09 14.24 30.71
C MET A 603 -0.56 13.84 32.04
N VAL A 604 -0.63 14.77 33.01
CA VAL A 604 -1.21 14.49 34.34
C VAL A 604 -2.68 14.10 34.22
N THR A 605 -3.40 14.70 33.28
CA THR A 605 -4.81 14.39 33.00
C THR A 605 -5.09 12.95 32.54
N ALA A 606 -4.07 12.19 32.11
CA ALA A 606 -4.21 10.79 31.71
C ALA A 606 -3.86 9.80 32.85
N MET A 607 -3.35 10.28 33.98
CA MET A 607 -2.95 9.45 35.11
C MET A 607 -4.15 9.17 36.02
N THR A 608 -4.28 7.93 36.48
CA THR A 608 -5.13 7.61 37.63
C THR A 608 -4.57 8.30 38.88
N GLY A 609 -5.42 8.52 39.90
CA GLY A 609 -4.96 9.10 41.17
C GLY A 609 -3.80 8.34 41.81
N ASN A 610 -3.79 7.01 41.69
CA ASN A 610 -2.70 6.16 42.20
C ASN A 610 -1.39 6.35 41.42
N GLU A 611 -1.47 6.47 40.10
CA GLU A 611 -0.31 6.73 39.25
C GLU A 611 0.26 8.12 39.54
N PHE A 612 -0.59 9.14 39.67
CA PHE A 612 -0.14 10.49 39.99
C PHE A 612 0.56 10.55 41.35
N ILE A 613 0.00 9.94 42.41
CA ILE A 613 0.62 9.89 43.74
C ILE A 613 1.98 9.17 43.69
N SER A 614 2.06 8.03 43.00
CA SER A 614 3.30 7.27 42.84
C SER A 614 4.35 8.04 42.04
N HIS A 615 3.91 8.79 41.02
CA HIS A 615 4.76 9.63 40.20
C HIS A 615 5.35 10.79 41.00
N VAL A 616 4.51 11.56 41.70
CA VAL A 616 4.98 12.66 42.57
C VAL A 616 5.98 12.15 43.62
N GLY A 617 5.71 10.99 44.23
CA GLY A 617 6.61 10.39 45.23
C GLY A 617 7.93 9.83 44.68
N SER A 618 8.04 9.64 43.37
CA SER A 618 9.25 9.08 42.72
C SER A 618 10.07 10.11 41.93
N GLN A 619 9.57 11.34 41.79
CA GLN A 619 10.32 12.41 41.13
C GLN A 619 11.53 12.89 41.95
N LYS A 620 12.56 13.33 41.23
CA LYS A 620 13.76 13.97 41.81
C LYS A 620 13.58 15.48 42.07
N HIS A 621 12.40 16.02 41.77
CA HIS A 621 12.03 17.42 41.97
C HIS A 621 10.60 17.51 42.53
N ALA A 622 10.29 18.58 43.25
CA ALA A 622 8.97 18.77 43.84
C ALA A 622 7.98 19.28 42.78
N MET A 623 6.88 18.55 42.54
CA MET A 623 5.77 18.94 41.66
C MET A 623 4.70 19.73 42.42
N ALA A 624 5.12 20.76 43.17
CA ALA A 624 4.23 21.44 44.11
C ALA A 624 3.04 22.12 43.40
N GLY A 625 3.26 22.82 42.29
CA GLY A 625 2.19 23.53 41.58
C GLY A 625 1.16 22.60 40.96
N ALA A 626 1.59 21.50 40.33
CA ALA A 626 0.70 20.48 39.77
C ALA A 626 -0.20 19.83 40.86
N VAL A 627 0.36 19.54 42.04
CA VAL A 627 -0.41 19.01 43.18
C VAL A 627 -1.43 20.03 43.68
N ILE A 628 -1.05 21.30 43.81
CA ILE A 628 -1.93 22.38 44.26
C ILE A 628 -3.07 22.61 43.25
N ALA A 629 -2.75 22.68 41.96
CA ALA A 629 -3.71 22.91 40.88
C ALA A 629 -4.71 21.75 40.74
N LEU A 630 -4.26 20.50 40.84
CA LEU A 630 -5.15 19.34 40.78
C LEU A 630 -6.05 19.26 42.01
N SER A 631 -5.53 19.61 43.19
CA SER A 631 -6.32 19.71 44.43
C SER A 631 -7.41 20.80 44.30
N ALA A 632 -7.07 21.95 43.71
CA ALA A 632 -8.02 23.02 43.43
C ALA A 632 -9.10 22.58 42.44
N ALA A 633 -8.72 21.87 41.37
CA ALA A 633 -9.67 21.34 40.39
C ALA A 633 -10.64 20.31 40.99
N GLN A 634 -10.16 19.46 41.90
CA GLN A 634 -11.00 18.50 42.64
C GLN A 634 -11.95 19.22 43.61
N ALA A 635 -11.46 20.22 44.34
CA ALA A 635 -12.29 21.04 45.23
C ALA A 635 -13.38 21.80 44.44
N ALA A 636 -13.04 22.37 43.29
CA ALA A 636 -13.98 23.02 42.38
C ALA A 636 -15.04 22.04 41.84
N ALA A 637 -14.64 20.82 41.49
CA ALA A 637 -15.56 19.78 41.04
C ALA A 637 -16.54 19.35 42.15
N LEU A 638 -16.08 19.25 43.40
CA LEU A 638 -16.93 18.99 44.56
C LEU A 638 -17.96 20.11 44.75
N GLY A 639 -17.53 21.38 44.70
CA GLY A 639 -18.43 22.53 44.81
C GLY A 639 -19.48 22.56 43.70
N LYS A 640 -19.07 22.26 42.46
CA LYS A 640 -19.99 22.10 41.32
C LYS A 640 -21.00 20.96 41.54
N ALA A 641 -20.59 19.84 42.12
CA ALA A 641 -21.52 18.76 42.45
C ALA A 641 -22.57 19.22 43.47
N CYS A 642 -22.16 19.99 44.49
CA CYS A 642 -23.07 20.58 45.47
C CYS A 642 -24.07 21.54 44.82
N VAL A 643 -23.61 22.36 43.86
CA VAL A 643 -24.47 23.22 43.04
C VAL A 643 -25.51 22.38 42.28
N LEU A 644 -25.08 21.35 41.54
CA LEU A 644 -25.98 20.50 40.76
C LEU A 644 -27.03 19.81 41.63
N ILE A 645 -26.62 19.20 42.75
CA ILE A 645 -27.53 18.54 43.70
C ILE A 645 -28.53 19.54 44.27
N SER A 646 -28.09 20.76 44.59
CA SER A 646 -28.98 21.80 45.12
C SER A 646 -30.00 22.27 44.09
N CYS A 647 -29.60 22.33 42.82
CA CYS A 647 -30.44 22.73 41.69
C CYS A 647 -31.47 21.66 41.30
N ASP A 648 -31.15 20.38 41.46
CA ASP A 648 -32.09 19.28 41.20
C ASP A 648 -33.21 19.20 42.27
N VAL A 649 -32.94 19.71 43.48
CA VAL A 649 -33.85 19.62 44.63
C VAL A 649 -34.63 20.91 44.88
N GLN A 650 -34.06 22.08 44.57
CA GLN A 650 -34.70 23.37 44.73
C GLN A 650 -35.12 23.93 43.36
N SER A 651 -36.28 24.58 43.27
CA SER A 651 -36.79 25.19 42.02
C SER A 651 -36.02 26.47 41.62
N ILE A 652 -34.70 26.35 41.42
CA ILE A 652 -33.81 27.41 40.95
C ILE A 652 -34.00 27.57 39.43
N SER A 653 -33.93 28.81 38.92
CA SER A 653 -34.11 29.11 37.50
C SER A 653 -33.07 28.43 36.60
N GLU A 654 -33.50 27.69 35.58
CA GLU A 654 -32.63 26.96 34.63
C GLU A 654 -31.52 27.84 34.04
N ASN A 655 -31.79 29.11 33.73
CA ASN A 655 -30.81 30.03 33.16
C ASN A 655 -29.66 30.39 34.13
N GLN A 656 -29.96 30.54 35.43
CA GLN A 656 -28.93 30.83 36.44
C GLN A 656 -28.05 29.60 36.68
N ILE A 657 -28.65 28.40 36.66
CA ILE A 657 -27.95 27.13 36.83
C ILE A 657 -27.00 26.88 35.66
N HIS A 658 -27.47 27.11 34.43
CA HIS A 658 -26.65 26.93 33.22
C HIS A 658 -25.42 27.85 33.22
N HIS A 659 -25.60 29.13 33.56
CA HIS A 659 -24.49 30.07 33.61
C HIS A 659 -23.44 29.68 34.67
N LEU A 660 -23.89 29.34 35.88
CA LEU A 660 -23.00 28.94 36.98
C LEU A 660 -22.26 27.63 36.67
N LYS A 661 -22.95 26.66 36.05
CA LYS A 661 -22.37 25.40 35.61
C LYS A 661 -21.28 25.62 34.56
N ASP A 662 -21.50 26.50 33.59
CA ASP A 662 -20.54 26.79 32.53
C ASP A 662 -19.32 27.55 33.05
N GLN A 663 -19.53 28.49 33.99
CA GLN A 663 -18.44 29.16 34.70
C GLN A 663 -17.56 28.17 35.47
N LEU A 664 -18.16 27.31 36.30
CA LEU A 664 -17.41 26.30 37.06
C LEU A 664 -16.73 25.28 36.14
N ASN A 665 -17.35 24.89 35.03
CA ASN A 665 -16.70 24.04 34.01
C ASN A 665 -15.48 24.72 33.38
N GLY A 666 -15.58 26.01 33.07
CA GLY A 666 -14.47 26.81 32.56
C GLY A 666 -13.30 26.82 33.55
N LEU A 667 -13.57 27.13 34.81
CA LEU A 667 -12.56 27.19 35.88
C LEU A 667 -11.92 25.83 36.14
N ILE A 668 -12.70 24.74 36.20
CA ILE A 668 -12.16 23.38 36.35
C ILE A 668 -11.24 23.01 35.18
N ARG A 669 -11.61 23.37 33.94
CA ARG A 669 -10.74 23.12 32.77
C ARG A 669 -9.45 23.91 32.84
N GLN A 670 -9.51 25.19 33.24
CA GLN A 670 -8.32 26.02 33.40
C GLN A 670 -7.39 25.51 34.51
N LEU A 671 -7.93 25.12 35.67
CA LEU A 671 -7.15 24.52 36.75
C LEU A 671 -6.47 23.20 36.34
N LYS A 672 -7.16 22.35 35.58
CA LYS A 672 -6.55 21.13 35.00
C LYS A 672 -5.45 21.46 33.99
N HIS A 673 -5.67 22.46 33.15
CA HIS A 673 -4.68 22.92 32.18
C HIS A 673 -3.40 23.40 32.88
N TYR A 674 -3.52 24.21 33.93
CA TYR A 674 -2.37 24.66 34.71
C TYR A 674 -1.69 23.51 35.48
N ALA A 675 -2.43 22.48 35.90
CA ALA A 675 -1.83 21.28 36.48
C ALA A 675 -0.96 20.50 35.46
N ASP A 676 -1.41 20.38 34.21
CA ASP A 676 -0.65 19.76 33.13
C ASP A 676 0.60 20.58 32.74
N GLN A 677 0.47 21.91 32.71
CA GLN A 677 1.59 22.82 32.43
C GLN A 677 2.66 22.75 33.53
N ASP A 678 2.25 22.85 34.79
CA ASP A 678 3.18 22.84 35.93
C ASP A 678 3.94 21.51 36.05
N ALA A 679 3.28 20.39 35.74
CA ALA A 679 3.92 19.08 35.72
C ALA A 679 5.05 18.95 34.70
N ASN A 680 5.01 19.75 33.64
CA ASN A 680 6.03 19.81 32.59
C ASN A 680 6.96 21.03 32.72
N ALA A 681 6.70 21.94 33.67
CA ALA A 681 7.32 23.25 33.71
C ALA A 681 8.82 23.21 33.98
N ILE A 682 9.32 22.19 34.68
CA ILE A 682 10.76 22.02 34.90
C ILE A 682 11.48 21.59 33.61
N ALA A 683 10.87 20.73 32.79
CA ALA A 683 11.43 20.35 31.50
C ALA A 683 11.47 21.57 30.56
N GLU A 684 10.38 22.34 30.53
CA GLU A 684 10.30 23.58 29.76
C GLU A 684 11.31 24.63 30.22
N PHE A 685 11.48 24.80 31.54
CA PHE A 685 12.50 25.67 32.13
C PHE A 685 13.92 25.25 31.69
N VAL A 686 14.23 23.96 31.72
CA VAL A 686 15.54 23.45 31.28
C VAL A 686 15.75 23.75 29.79
N THR A 687 14.75 23.53 28.94
CA THR A 687 14.81 23.87 27.51
C THR A 687 15.02 25.37 27.27
N LEU A 688 14.30 26.23 28.01
CA LEU A 688 14.46 27.68 27.92
C LEU A 688 15.84 28.14 28.40
N ARG A 689 16.36 27.53 29.47
CA ARG A 689 17.72 27.82 29.95
C ARG A 689 18.79 27.40 28.94
N GLU A 690 18.66 26.21 28.34
CA GLU A 690 19.60 25.70 27.34
C GLU A 690 19.60 26.53 26.05
N SER A 691 18.48 27.17 25.73
CA SER A 691 18.36 28.13 24.61
C SER A 691 18.76 29.57 24.98
N GLY A 692 19.35 29.80 26.16
CA GLY A 692 19.79 31.12 26.63
C GLY A 692 18.67 32.06 27.08
N GLN A 693 17.45 31.54 27.28
CA GLN A 693 16.25 32.28 27.69
C GLN A 693 15.85 31.98 29.14
N GLU A 694 16.81 31.88 30.05
CA GLU A 694 16.57 31.47 31.44
C GLU A 694 15.57 32.37 32.18
N LEU A 695 15.62 33.69 31.98
CA LEU A 695 14.70 34.63 32.64
C LEU A 695 13.23 34.36 32.29
N LYS A 696 12.94 34.03 31.03
CA LYS A 696 11.57 33.65 30.61
C LYS A 696 11.11 32.36 31.27
N GLY A 697 12.03 31.41 31.48
CA GLY A 697 11.71 30.19 32.19
C GLY A 697 11.37 30.45 33.67
N LYS A 698 12.08 31.37 34.33
CA LYS A 698 11.77 31.81 35.71
C LYS A 698 10.44 32.54 35.77
N GLU A 699 10.20 33.46 34.83
CA GLU A 699 8.92 34.18 34.71
C GLU A 699 7.75 33.19 34.57
N PHE A 700 7.91 32.18 33.72
CA PHE A 700 6.91 31.12 33.53
C PHE A 700 6.62 30.39 34.85
N LEU A 701 7.64 30.00 35.61
CA LEU A 701 7.50 29.31 36.90
C LEU A 701 6.90 30.20 38.00
N CYS A 702 6.99 31.53 37.91
CA CYS A 702 6.24 32.45 38.77
C CYS A 702 4.79 32.62 38.32
N HIS A 703 4.54 32.59 37.01
CA HIS A 703 3.20 32.80 36.47
C HIS A 703 2.22 31.67 36.81
N LEU A 704 2.67 30.43 36.80
CA LEU A 704 1.83 29.25 37.09
C LEU A 704 1.18 29.29 38.47
N PRO A 705 1.91 29.44 39.60
CA PRO A 705 1.30 29.53 40.92
C PRO A 705 0.38 30.75 41.08
N TYR A 706 0.71 31.88 40.45
CA TYR A 706 -0.18 33.06 40.43
C TYR A 706 -1.55 32.72 39.82
N GLN A 707 -1.56 32.08 38.65
CA GLN A 707 -2.81 31.72 37.95
C GLN A 707 -3.63 30.71 38.76
N VAL A 708 -2.99 29.71 39.35
CA VAL A 708 -3.65 28.73 40.21
C VAL A 708 -4.27 29.39 41.45
N ALA A 709 -3.56 30.34 42.08
CA ALA A 709 -4.09 31.08 43.22
C ALA A 709 -5.31 31.93 42.82
N SER A 710 -5.19 32.71 41.75
CA SER A 710 -6.27 33.57 41.24
C SER A 710 -7.53 32.75 40.89
N LEU A 711 -7.38 31.63 40.19
CA LEU A 711 -8.50 30.76 39.83
C LEU A 711 -9.13 30.09 41.05
N SER A 712 -8.33 29.71 42.05
CA SER A 712 -8.84 29.14 43.30
C SER A 712 -9.69 30.16 44.07
N ILE A 713 -9.22 31.41 44.18
CA ILE A 713 -9.95 32.53 44.81
C ILE A 713 -11.25 32.79 44.06
N GLN A 714 -11.20 32.92 42.73
CA GLN A 714 -12.37 33.17 41.89
C GLN A 714 -13.42 32.07 42.04
N THR A 715 -12.98 30.80 42.02
CA THR A 715 -13.90 29.66 42.20
C THR A 715 -14.51 29.65 43.59
N SER A 716 -13.71 29.90 44.63
CA SER A 716 -14.17 29.98 46.01
C SER A 716 -15.25 31.06 46.17
N LYS A 717 -15.02 32.26 45.61
CA LYS A 717 -15.97 33.38 45.67
C LYS A 717 -17.31 33.05 45.01
N ILE A 718 -17.29 32.38 43.86
CA ILE A 718 -18.51 31.92 43.18
C ILE A 718 -19.30 30.95 44.06
N LEU A 719 -18.62 30.05 44.77
CA LEU A 719 -19.26 29.10 45.68
C LEU A 719 -19.75 29.77 46.97
N GLU A 720 -19.03 30.76 47.49
CA GLU A 720 -19.48 31.61 48.60
C GLU A 720 -20.75 32.39 48.26
N GLU A 721 -20.86 32.92 47.04
CA GLU A 721 -22.06 33.59 46.54
C GLU A 721 -23.25 32.61 46.41
N PHE A 722 -22.98 31.34 46.08
CA PHE A 722 -23.98 30.27 46.02
C PHE A 722 -24.38 29.72 47.40
N ARG A 723 -23.55 29.93 48.43
CA ARG A 723 -23.74 29.42 49.80
C ARG A 723 -25.16 29.59 50.36
N PRO A 724 -25.86 30.74 50.22
CA PRO A 724 -27.21 30.91 50.76
C PRO A 724 -28.27 30.02 50.09
N THR A 725 -28.01 29.55 48.87
CA THR A 725 -28.93 28.72 48.07
C THR A 725 -28.62 27.23 48.14
N VAL A 726 -27.61 26.81 48.89
CA VAL A 726 -27.22 25.39 48.97
C VAL A 726 -28.31 24.56 49.65
N TYR A 727 -28.56 23.37 49.10
CA TYR A 727 -29.42 22.38 49.74
C TYR A 727 -28.76 21.84 51.01
N GLU A 728 -29.54 21.77 52.09
CA GLU A 728 -29.05 21.45 53.44
C GLU A 728 -28.14 20.22 53.49
N ARG A 729 -28.45 19.15 52.74
CA ARG A 729 -27.70 17.89 52.80
C ARG A 729 -26.28 17.97 52.24
N VAL A 730 -25.98 18.97 51.42
CA VAL A 730 -24.65 19.16 50.81
C VAL A 730 -23.99 20.48 51.26
N ARG A 731 -24.55 21.14 52.28
CA ARG A 731 -23.99 22.39 52.83
C ARG A 731 -22.58 22.16 53.36
N ASP A 732 -22.38 21.11 54.14
CA ASP A 732 -21.08 20.80 54.73
C ASP A 732 -20.03 20.51 53.64
N ASP A 733 -20.41 19.79 52.59
CA ASP A 733 -19.53 19.50 51.44
C ASP A 733 -19.17 20.78 50.66
N LEU A 734 -20.10 21.73 50.54
CA LEU A 734 -19.84 23.04 49.93
C LEU A 734 -18.84 23.84 50.78
N GLU A 735 -18.97 23.85 52.11
CA GLU A 735 -18.03 24.52 53.00
C GLU A 735 -16.64 23.87 52.97
N MET A 736 -16.56 22.54 52.82
CA MET A 736 -15.30 21.83 52.59
C MET A 736 -14.66 22.24 51.27
N SER A 737 -15.44 22.34 50.19
CA SER A 737 -14.97 22.80 48.87
C SER A 737 -14.40 24.22 48.93
N ILE A 738 -15.11 25.17 49.54
CA ILE A 738 -14.66 26.56 49.75
C ILE A 738 -13.36 26.59 50.57
N SER A 739 -13.31 25.83 51.67
CA SER A 739 -12.12 25.76 52.54
C SER A 739 -10.91 25.18 51.81
N LEU A 740 -11.10 24.13 51.00
CA LEU A 740 -10.03 23.54 50.20
C LEU A 740 -9.52 24.52 49.14
N LEU A 741 -10.40 25.24 48.45
CA LEU A 741 -10.03 26.25 47.45
C LEU A 741 -9.25 27.42 48.07
N ASN A 742 -9.66 27.87 49.26
CA ASN A 742 -8.89 28.89 49.99
C ASN A 742 -7.51 28.36 50.42
N GLY A 743 -7.45 27.10 50.88
CA GLY A 743 -6.20 26.42 51.20
C GLY A 743 -5.26 26.29 50.00
N THR A 744 -5.78 25.92 48.82
CA THR A 744 -4.98 25.83 47.59
C THR A 744 -4.53 27.20 47.12
N ALA A 745 -5.38 28.24 47.23
CA ALA A 745 -4.99 29.62 46.93
C ALA A 745 -3.81 30.08 47.80
N ARG A 746 -3.90 29.84 49.11
CA ARG A 746 -2.81 30.19 50.06
C ARG A 746 -1.53 29.40 49.80
N THR A 747 -1.66 28.12 49.45
CA THR A 747 -0.49 27.28 49.16
C THR A 747 0.18 27.70 47.84
N ALA A 748 -0.60 28.06 46.83
CA ALA A 748 -0.10 28.61 45.57
C ALA A 748 0.59 29.98 45.77
N LEU A 749 0.03 30.85 46.62
CA LEU A 749 0.67 32.10 47.02
C LEU A 749 2.04 31.86 47.64
N LEU A 750 2.15 30.90 48.59
CA LEU A 750 3.43 30.55 49.21
C LEU A 750 4.44 29.97 48.21
N LEU A 751 3.96 29.24 47.18
CA LEU A 751 4.82 28.75 46.12
C LEU A 751 5.36 29.91 45.26
N LEU A 752 4.52 30.89 44.91
CA LEU A 752 4.96 32.11 44.23
C LEU A 752 5.98 32.89 45.06
N ASP A 753 5.68 33.16 46.33
CA ASP A 753 6.59 33.85 47.27
C ASP A 753 7.92 33.10 47.40
N SER A 754 7.88 31.76 47.50
CA SER A 754 9.09 30.94 47.50
C SER A 754 9.89 31.08 46.20
N ASN A 755 9.24 31.16 45.04
CA ASN A 755 9.91 31.33 43.75
C ASN A 755 10.61 32.70 43.68
N LEU A 756 9.93 33.78 44.08
CA LEU A 756 10.51 35.14 44.14
C LEU A 756 11.67 35.24 45.14
N ARG A 757 11.59 34.51 46.25
CA ARG A 757 12.70 34.41 47.21
C ARG A 757 13.93 33.70 46.62
N ILE A 758 13.73 32.69 45.76
CA ILE A 758 14.81 31.93 45.12
C ILE A 758 15.39 32.72 43.93
N TRP A 759 14.57 33.53 43.27
CA TRP A 759 14.90 34.31 42.07
C TRP A 759 14.76 35.82 42.34
N PRO A 760 15.79 36.47 42.92
CA PRO A 760 15.73 37.87 43.34
C PRO A 760 15.98 38.87 42.18
N GLU A 761 15.79 38.46 40.93
CA GLU A 761 15.90 39.34 39.76
C GLU A 761 14.87 40.49 39.83
N GLU A 762 15.34 41.72 39.59
CA GLU A 762 14.52 42.95 39.74
C GLU A 762 13.31 42.93 38.80
N GLU A 763 13.45 42.39 37.59
CA GLU A 763 12.36 42.27 36.62
C GLU A 763 11.22 41.36 37.11
N LEU A 764 11.55 40.27 37.83
CA LEU A 764 10.55 39.34 38.36
C LEU A 764 9.85 39.93 39.59
N LEU A 765 10.61 40.60 40.46
CA LEU A 765 10.07 41.27 41.65
C LEU A 765 9.11 42.40 41.26
N ASP A 766 9.51 43.28 40.33
CA ASP A 766 8.66 44.37 39.84
C ASP A 766 7.34 43.87 39.23
N GLN A 767 7.38 42.72 38.57
CA GLN A 767 6.21 42.12 37.94
C GLN A 767 5.29 41.41 38.92
N PHE A 768 5.83 40.60 39.84
CA PHE A 768 5.02 39.66 40.64
C PHE A 768 4.80 40.08 42.08
N GLU A 769 5.62 40.96 42.67
CA GLU A 769 5.41 41.46 44.04
C GLU A 769 4.06 42.18 44.20
N PRO A 770 3.62 43.06 43.27
CA PRO A 770 2.29 43.67 43.36
C PRO A 770 1.16 42.63 43.25
N LEU A 771 1.37 41.59 42.44
CA LEU A 771 0.40 40.50 42.24
C LEU A 771 0.29 39.62 43.49
N LEU A 772 1.43 39.32 44.13
CA LEU A 772 1.50 38.58 45.38
C LEU A 772 0.74 39.30 46.50
N ASN A 773 0.96 40.61 46.64
CA ASN A 773 0.25 41.45 47.62
C ASN A 773 -1.27 41.48 47.37
N ASN A 774 -1.70 41.53 46.10
CA ASN A 774 -3.12 41.47 45.76
C ASN A 774 -3.73 40.11 46.10
N LEU A 775 -3.04 39.01 45.80
CA LEU A 775 -3.50 37.67 46.18
C LEU A 775 -3.61 37.52 47.70
N GLU A 776 -2.67 38.07 48.47
CA GLU A 776 -2.72 38.01 49.93
C GLU A 776 -3.98 38.70 50.45
N LYS A 777 -4.27 39.90 49.94
CA LYS A 777 -5.48 40.64 50.30
C LYS A 777 -6.76 39.89 49.89
N ASP A 778 -6.82 39.39 48.66
CA ASP A 778 -8.00 38.68 48.16
C ASP A 778 -8.28 37.39 48.94
N ILE A 779 -7.23 36.71 49.44
CA ILE A 779 -7.37 35.54 50.33
C ILE A 779 -7.89 35.94 51.70
N GLN A 780 -7.43 37.08 52.25
CA GLN A 780 -7.90 37.60 53.55
C GLN A 780 -9.37 38.06 53.49
N ASP A 781 -9.82 38.55 52.33
CA ASP A 781 -11.19 39.02 52.11
C ASP A 781 -12.21 37.87 51.92
N GLN A 782 -11.77 36.61 51.84
CA GLN A 782 -12.66 35.45 51.68
C GLN A 782 -13.40 35.09 52.97
N ASN A 783 -14.70 34.79 52.86
CA ASN A 783 -15.54 34.43 54.00
C ASN A 783 -15.54 32.92 54.24
N VAL A 784 -14.43 32.40 54.76
CA VAL A 784 -14.27 30.96 55.06
C VAL A 784 -14.70 30.66 56.49
N LEU A 785 -15.59 29.66 56.66
CA LEU A 785 -16.02 29.23 57.99
C LEU A 785 -14.86 28.54 58.73
N THR A 786 -14.61 28.99 59.96
CA THR A 786 -13.62 28.35 60.85
C THR A 786 -14.16 27.12 61.56
N ARG A 787 -15.49 26.95 61.62
CA ARG A 787 -16.17 25.80 62.21
C ARG A 787 -17.55 25.60 61.56
N ILE A 788 -17.84 24.38 61.12
CA ILE A 788 -19.14 24.02 60.52
C ILE A 788 -20.27 24.00 61.56
N ARG A 789 -19.98 23.53 62.79
CA ARG A 789 -20.94 23.61 63.90
C ARG A 789 -20.97 25.04 64.47
N PRO A 790 -22.15 25.66 64.68
CA PRO A 790 -22.24 26.91 65.42
C PRO A 790 -21.57 26.79 66.80
N ARG A 791 -20.90 27.84 67.28
CA ARG A 791 -20.69 27.99 68.72
C ARG A 791 -22.06 28.35 69.31
N GLU A 792 -22.55 27.53 70.23
CA GLU A 792 -23.76 27.82 71.01
C GLU A 792 -23.66 29.17 71.73
#